data_AF-A0A9D3A0W1-F1
#
_entry.id   AF-A0A9D3A0W1-F1
#
_cell.length_a   1.000
_cell.length_b   1.000
_cell.length_c   1.000
_cell.angle_alpha   90.00
_cell.angle_beta   90.00
_cell.angle_gamma   90.00
#
_symmetry.space_group_name_H-M   'P 1'
#
loop_
_entity.id
_entity.type
_entity.pdbx_description
1 polymer ?
#
loop_
_entity_poly.entity_id
_entity_poly.type
_entity_poly.pdbx_seq_one_letter_code
_entity_poly.pdbx_strand_id
1 'polypeptide(L)'
;MAAESVCSTGFYCADMGLAPAAAHADESPSDTPDAASSESAPSIEGQAVVLYRVPDGAASDGGIQPFSNNGSSSGSDEAVDEADAALLESQGLSVQQTWDFSAVDSAAQANPARSLSDGAESDAAADGDAAGSIPTGSDLRIALVERDGSSTEQLIEELSALEFVEAVQPNYVRSVDSVTFDDTYYDNRQYSLHTAEAGGIDLEAALSAHSPSPAGENIVAVVDTGVDASHPDLAKSMWSKPSGLDMLPGAAGAPGYDFGDNDDDPTPHDAAAASHGTHCAGIIAAQSNNDEGIAGVAQSTKIMALKCSVDGASPGDMSDSAIVSSYQYIVAAKLAGQNVVAVNNSWAGPAYSPVLDYLVNQAGRAGVMSFIASGNDYSDTSFLYRSTVGLESPYAIVIASSNQLNDLSDFSNYNETQVDAAAPGSSILSTVSTHDAVSFFDAGLSHEEGKELTYWGDLSQFEQGSYTIEGYAPDESGEYARVDDALLDEAVRVSRDDGGLRIDVNGSVLDQHGISPIDFETRISWQIDNSFKDSPLAGSDFAATAGLGLSTEDMQNGVAASWALEVSGDSGENLSPASGGWVALDNVYSTSTNDLALAGIDTESDMLSICVAVSFFANSWATLATGNENGAVSGGDTSMMAGCSIENVGIGRITGDESDYVPYAYMSGTSMATPVASGSYALMVSLLPNKNPLELRGRLL
;
A
#
# COMPACT_ATOMS: atom_id res chain seq x y z
N MET A 1 63.55 -15.45 -16.77
CA MET A 1 63.28 -15.36 -15.31
C MET A 1 61.88 -15.93 -15.14
N ALA A 2 61.71 -17.23 -15.36
CA ALA A 2 61.87 -18.34 -14.41
C ALA A 2 60.87 -18.22 -13.25
N ALA A 3 60.00 -19.17 -12.94
CA ALA A 3 59.59 -20.44 -13.54
C ALA A 3 58.37 -20.89 -12.67
N GLU A 4 57.28 -21.42 -13.25
CA GLU A 4 56.89 -22.86 -13.18
C GLU A 4 56.33 -23.30 -11.80
N SER A 5 55.29 -24.13 -11.62
CA SER A 5 54.56 -25.08 -12.47
C SER A 5 53.28 -25.53 -11.69
N VAL A 6 52.10 -25.72 -12.30
CA VAL A 6 51.52 -27.04 -12.75
C VAL A 6 50.90 -27.85 -11.58
N CYS A 7 49.71 -28.45 -11.58
CA CYS A 7 48.86 -29.23 -12.52
C CYS A 7 47.42 -29.22 -11.91
N SER A 8 46.28 -28.95 -12.56
CA SER A 8 45.54 -29.64 -13.63
C SER A 8 45.11 -31.10 -13.36
N THR A 9 43.79 -31.37 -13.45
CA THR A 9 43.09 -32.50 -14.15
C THR A 9 41.60 -32.46 -13.71
N GLY A 10 40.53 -32.55 -14.51
CA GLY A 10 40.23 -32.66 -15.95
C GLY A 10 38.68 -32.50 -16.10
N PHE A 11 38.12 -31.76 -17.06
CA PHE A 11 37.88 -31.99 -18.50
C PHE A 11 36.61 -32.78 -18.89
N TYR A 12 35.79 -32.14 -19.75
CA TYR A 12 34.74 -32.61 -20.69
C TYR A 12 33.40 -33.08 -20.09
N CYS A 13 32.21 -32.91 -20.70
CA CYS A 13 31.61 -32.01 -21.70
C CYS A 13 30.17 -32.51 -21.93
N ALA A 14 29.26 -31.59 -22.20
CA ALA A 14 28.15 -31.64 -23.15
C ALA A 14 27.06 -32.74 -23.11
N ASP A 15 25.85 -32.22 -23.38
CA ASP A 15 24.75 -32.74 -24.19
C ASP A 15 23.54 -33.45 -23.55
N MET A 16 22.41 -32.76 -23.75
CA MET A 16 21.12 -33.24 -24.28
C MET A 16 20.22 -34.11 -23.41
N GLY A 17 19.09 -33.51 -23.03
CA GLY A 17 17.82 -33.87 -23.66
C GLY A 17 16.85 -34.74 -22.85
N LEU A 18 15.63 -34.20 -22.76
CA LEU A 18 14.34 -34.90 -22.79
C LEU A 18 13.86 -35.60 -21.49
N ALA A 19 12.70 -35.14 -21.04
CA ALA A 19 11.80 -35.78 -20.07
C ALA A 19 11.36 -37.20 -20.52
N PRO A 20 10.75 -38.02 -19.63
CA PRO A 20 9.29 -37.90 -19.44
C PRO A 20 8.77 -38.24 -18.03
N ALA A 21 7.51 -37.83 -17.83
CA ALA A 21 6.61 -38.17 -16.73
C ALA A 21 6.35 -39.68 -16.56
N ALA A 22 6.08 -40.12 -15.33
CA ALA A 22 5.21 -41.26 -15.04
C ALA A 22 4.65 -41.22 -13.60
N ALA A 23 3.40 -41.64 -13.49
CA ALA A 23 2.48 -41.55 -12.36
C ALA A 23 2.59 -42.68 -11.31
N HIS A 24 1.76 -42.54 -10.27
CA HIS A 24 1.20 -43.55 -9.35
C HIS A 24 2.14 -44.03 -8.22
N ALA A 25 1.73 -44.26 -6.96
CA ALA A 25 0.45 -44.14 -6.26
C ALA A 25 0.74 -44.28 -4.75
N ASP A 26 -0.10 -43.64 -3.92
CA ASP A 26 -0.68 -44.16 -2.67
C ASP A 26 0.19 -45.08 -1.77
N GLU A 27 0.89 -44.50 -0.80
CA GLU A 27 1.14 -45.18 0.49
C GLU A 27 0.92 -44.19 1.65
N SER A 28 -0.01 -44.54 2.53
CA SER A 28 -0.34 -43.88 3.79
C SER A 28 0.86 -43.79 4.73
N PRO A 29 1.17 -42.64 5.35
CA PRO A 29 2.08 -42.60 6.47
C PRO A 29 1.30 -42.74 7.78
N SER A 30 1.39 -43.93 8.38
CA SER A 30 1.37 -44.05 9.83
C SER A 30 2.76 -43.66 10.32
N ASP A 31 2.92 -42.47 10.90
CA ASP A 31 4.07 -42.20 11.78
C ASP A 31 3.68 -41.21 12.87
N THR A 32 3.89 -41.68 14.09
CA THR A 32 3.87 -40.94 15.34
C THR A 32 4.86 -39.78 15.29
N PRO A 33 4.54 -38.60 15.86
CA PRO A 33 5.45 -37.47 15.86
C PRO A 33 6.70 -37.80 16.68
N ASP A 34 7.87 -37.68 16.05
CA ASP A 34 9.15 -37.63 16.74
C ASP A 34 9.13 -36.45 17.73
N ALA A 35 9.48 -36.75 18.99
CA ALA A 35 9.60 -35.77 20.04
C ALA A 35 10.70 -34.76 19.65
N ALA A 36 10.27 -33.52 19.38
CA ALA A 36 11.17 -32.39 19.27
C ALA A 36 12.08 -32.33 20.51
N SER A 37 13.39 -32.36 20.29
CA SER A 37 14.35 -31.96 21.31
C SER A 37 14.02 -30.53 21.70
N SER A 38 13.61 -30.30 22.95
CA SER A 38 13.36 -28.98 23.51
C SER A 38 14.68 -28.21 23.57
N GLU A 39 15.03 -27.48 22.50
CA GLU A 39 16.00 -26.41 22.62
C GLU A 39 15.38 -25.33 23.53
N SER A 40 16.06 -25.00 24.63
CA SER A 40 15.63 -23.95 25.55
C SER A 40 15.59 -22.61 24.82
N ALA A 41 14.54 -21.81 25.05
CA ALA A 41 14.41 -20.47 24.46
C ALA A 41 15.68 -19.62 24.73
N PRO A 42 16.16 -18.83 23.74
CA PRO A 42 17.39 -18.05 23.89
C PRO A 42 17.27 -17.10 25.09
N SER A 43 18.33 -16.98 25.88
CA SER A 43 18.39 -16.13 27.08
C SER A 43 19.78 -15.52 27.24
N ILE A 44 19.89 -14.47 28.04
CA ILE A 44 21.17 -13.87 28.40
C ILE A 44 21.83 -14.74 29.47
N GLU A 45 22.95 -15.35 29.12
CA GLU A 45 23.71 -16.24 30.01
C GLU A 45 24.19 -15.51 31.27
N GLY A 46 24.02 -16.13 32.44
CA GLY A 46 24.40 -15.58 33.74
C GLY A 46 23.40 -14.58 34.34
N GLN A 47 22.21 -14.42 33.74
CA GLN A 47 21.17 -13.51 34.20
C GLN A 47 19.83 -14.20 34.43
N ALA A 48 19.15 -13.80 35.51
CA ALA A 48 17.80 -14.25 35.83
C ALA A 48 16.89 -13.07 36.20
N VAL A 49 15.60 -13.20 35.87
CA VAL A 49 14.55 -12.28 36.31
C VAL A 49 13.77 -12.96 37.44
N VAL A 50 13.66 -12.28 38.58
CA VAL A 50 13.05 -12.82 39.81
C VAL A 50 11.87 -11.96 40.26
N LEU A 51 10.75 -12.61 40.58
CA LEU A 51 9.59 -12.05 41.27
C LEU A 51 9.67 -12.46 42.75
N TYR A 52 9.66 -11.50 43.66
CA TYR A 52 9.89 -11.73 45.08
C TYR A 52 9.08 -10.80 45.98
N ARG A 53 8.88 -11.19 47.24
CA ARG A 53 8.18 -10.41 48.27
C ARG A 53 9.17 -9.64 49.15
N VAL A 54 8.90 -8.37 49.36
CA VAL A 54 9.64 -7.49 50.26
C VAL A 54 8.92 -7.44 51.62
N PRO A 55 9.63 -7.54 52.77
CA PRO A 55 9.00 -7.50 54.09
C PRO A 55 8.28 -6.18 54.42
N ASP A 56 7.16 -6.28 55.13
CA ASP A 56 6.36 -5.13 55.60
C ASP A 56 7.24 -4.08 56.34
N GLY A 57 7.26 -2.86 55.81
CA GLY A 57 7.99 -1.72 56.38
C GLY A 57 9.38 -1.45 55.80
N ALA A 58 9.82 -2.22 54.79
CA ALA A 58 11.00 -1.94 53.99
C ALA A 58 10.68 -1.22 52.66
N ALA A 59 9.41 -1.22 52.23
CA ALA A 59 8.99 -0.51 51.02
C ALA A 59 9.28 0.98 51.12
N SER A 60 10.03 1.52 50.16
CA SER A 60 10.19 2.96 50.03
C SER A 60 8.82 3.58 49.69
N ASP A 61 8.49 4.73 50.29
CA ASP A 61 7.32 5.56 49.93
C ASP A 61 7.55 6.26 48.55
N GLY A 62 8.39 5.65 47.71
CA GLY A 62 8.96 6.20 46.50
C GLY A 62 7.96 6.18 45.37
N GLY A 63 7.40 7.36 45.08
CA GLY A 63 6.53 7.55 43.92
C GLY A 63 7.17 7.05 42.62
N ILE A 64 6.30 6.64 41.69
CA ILE A 64 6.60 6.18 40.33
C ILE A 64 7.81 6.92 39.73
N GLN A 65 8.93 6.23 39.53
CA GLN A 65 10.01 6.74 38.70
C GLN A 65 9.56 6.67 37.24
N PRO A 66 9.56 7.79 36.49
CA PRO A 66 9.12 7.79 35.10
C PRO A 66 10.10 7.01 34.23
N PHE A 67 9.58 6.23 33.29
CA PHE A 67 10.35 5.61 32.20
C PHE A 67 11.21 6.67 31.49
N SER A 68 12.53 6.59 31.65
CA SER A 68 13.47 7.32 30.80
C SER A 68 13.86 6.40 29.64
N ASN A 69 13.26 6.65 28.47
CA ASN A 69 13.64 6.01 27.23
C ASN A 69 14.67 6.93 26.55
N ASN A 70 15.97 6.60 26.65
CA ASN A 70 16.97 7.17 25.75
C ASN A 70 18.18 6.24 25.64
N GLY A 71 18.34 5.66 24.45
CA GLY A 71 19.59 5.06 24.02
C GLY A 71 20.69 6.12 23.96
N SER A 72 21.54 6.17 24.96
CA SER A 72 22.91 6.66 24.79
C SER A 72 23.82 6.06 25.86
N SER A 73 24.86 5.37 25.40
CA SER A 73 25.94 4.83 26.22
C SER A 73 26.74 5.96 26.89
N SER A 74 26.51 6.20 28.17
CA SER A 74 27.53 6.62 29.13
C SER A 74 26.93 6.61 30.53
N GLY A 75 27.41 5.69 31.37
CA GLY A 75 26.87 5.47 32.70
C GLY A 75 26.98 6.67 33.63
N SER A 76 25.97 6.82 34.47
CA SER A 76 26.08 6.88 35.92
C SER A 76 24.68 6.95 36.52
N ASP A 77 24.40 6.00 37.41
CA ASP A 77 23.40 6.00 38.49
C ASP A 77 21.95 6.33 38.12
N GLU A 78 21.08 5.30 38.10
CA GLU A 78 19.72 5.27 38.70
C GLU A 78 18.88 4.10 38.10
N ALA A 79 18.72 2.99 38.85
CA ALA A 79 17.70 1.95 38.58
C ALA A 79 17.48 0.90 39.71
N VAL A 80 18.19 0.99 40.84
CA VAL A 80 18.11 0.03 41.94
C VAL A 80 17.65 0.75 43.19
N ASP A 81 16.47 0.40 43.72
CA ASP A 81 16.08 0.83 45.06
C ASP A 81 16.83 -0.05 46.07
N GLU A 82 17.75 0.56 46.84
CA GLU A 82 18.57 -0.14 47.83
C GLU A 82 17.73 -0.92 48.86
N ALA A 83 16.51 -0.46 49.18
CA ALA A 83 15.64 -1.14 50.13
C ALA A 83 15.02 -2.42 49.52
N ASP A 84 14.66 -2.37 48.24
CA ASP A 84 14.11 -3.52 47.51
C ASP A 84 15.21 -4.53 47.16
N ALA A 85 16.42 -4.05 46.81
CA ALA A 85 17.56 -4.89 46.45
C ALA A 85 18.21 -5.60 47.64
N ALA A 86 18.16 -5.01 48.84
CA ALA A 86 18.88 -5.49 50.02
C ALA A 86 18.65 -6.98 50.35
N LEU A 87 17.44 -7.50 50.10
CA LEU A 87 17.11 -8.89 50.40
C LEU A 87 17.81 -9.86 49.44
N LEU A 88 17.86 -9.53 48.15
CA LEU A 88 18.56 -10.31 47.12
C LEU A 88 20.08 -10.16 47.25
N GLU A 89 20.57 -8.95 47.51
CA GLU A 89 21.99 -8.69 47.76
C GLU A 89 22.52 -9.41 49.00
N SER A 90 21.69 -9.58 50.04
CA SER A 90 22.04 -10.37 51.23
C SER A 90 22.34 -11.85 50.92
N GLN A 91 21.84 -12.36 49.78
CA GLN A 91 22.12 -13.70 49.28
C GLN A 91 23.38 -13.76 48.39
N GLY A 92 24.11 -12.64 48.23
CA GLY A 92 25.32 -12.55 47.42
C GLY A 92 25.06 -12.39 45.92
N LEU A 93 23.89 -11.88 45.54
CA LEU A 93 23.52 -11.56 44.17
C LEU A 93 23.86 -10.10 43.84
N SER A 94 24.23 -9.83 42.59
CA SER A 94 24.30 -8.46 42.08
C SER A 94 22.94 -8.11 41.45
N VAL A 95 22.24 -7.15 42.06
CA VAL A 95 20.96 -6.65 41.53
C VAL A 95 21.25 -5.56 40.52
N GLN A 96 20.87 -5.79 39.27
CA GLN A 96 21.10 -4.84 38.18
C GLN A 96 19.97 -3.82 38.10
N GLN A 97 18.75 -4.23 38.44
CA GLN A 97 17.56 -3.40 38.38
C GLN A 97 16.45 -3.96 39.27
N THR A 98 15.62 -3.08 39.83
CA THR A 98 14.37 -3.44 40.51
C THR A 98 13.18 -2.71 39.87
N TRP A 99 11.99 -3.33 39.93
CA TRP A 99 10.74 -2.76 39.46
C TRP A 99 9.63 -2.96 40.51
N ASP A 100 8.90 -1.88 40.79
CA ASP A 100 7.74 -1.86 41.69
C ASP A 100 6.44 -1.61 40.90
N PHE A 101 5.52 -2.58 40.96
CA PHE A 101 4.18 -2.50 40.35
C PHE A 101 3.04 -2.43 41.38
N SER A 102 3.36 -2.23 42.67
CA SER A 102 2.40 -2.21 43.79
C SER A 102 1.27 -1.19 43.62
N ALA A 103 1.52 -0.08 42.93
CA ALA A 103 0.51 0.92 42.59
C ALA A 103 -0.52 0.39 41.56
N VAL A 104 -0.09 -0.48 40.64
CA VAL A 104 -0.96 -1.13 39.65
C VAL A 104 -1.88 -2.15 40.34
N ASP A 105 -1.33 -2.95 41.24
CA ASP A 105 -2.10 -3.92 42.03
C ASP A 105 -3.12 -3.24 42.94
N SER A 106 -2.75 -2.12 43.56
CA SER A 106 -3.64 -1.29 44.37
C SER A 106 -4.79 -0.70 43.54
N ALA A 107 -4.52 -0.29 42.29
CA ALA A 107 -5.53 0.21 41.37
C ALA A 107 -6.44 -0.90 40.82
N ALA A 108 -5.92 -2.11 40.58
CA ALA A 108 -6.67 -3.26 40.12
C ALA A 108 -7.66 -3.77 41.20
N GLN A 109 -7.25 -3.78 42.48
CA GLN A 109 -8.13 -4.15 43.59
C GLN A 109 -9.27 -3.15 43.84
N ALA A 110 -9.06 -1.87 43.51
CA ALA A 110 -10.08 -0.82 43.64
C ALA A 110 -11.16 -0.89 42.53
N ASN A 111 -10.94 -1.64 41.45
CA ASN A 111 -11.87 -1.75 40.32
C ASN A 111 -11.80 -3.15 39.64
N PRO A 112 -12.52 -4.16 40.18
CA PRO A 112 -12.38 -5.56 39.74
C PRO A 112 -12.86 -5.84 38.31
N ALA A 113 -13.52 -4.89 37.64
CA ALA A 113 -14.03 -5.06 36.27
C ALA A 113 -12.97 -4.95 35.15
N ARG A 114 -11.68 -4.79 35.51
CA ARG A 114 -10.55 -4.78 34.55
C ARG A 114 -9.62 -5.99 34.64
N SER A 115 -9.93 -6.98 35.47
CA SER A 115 -9.23 -8.26 35.48
C SER A 115 -9.88 -9.21 34.46
N LEU A 116 -9.38 -9.21 33.22
CA LEU A 116 -9.46 -10.29 32.21
C LEU A 116 -10.82 -10.99 32.00
N SER A 117 -11.50 -10.61 30.91
CA SER A 117 -12.42 -11.39 30.05
C SER A 117 -13.36 -12.44 30.67
N ASP A 118 -14.67 -12.15 30.63
CA ASP A 118 -15.79 -13.12 30.71
C ASP A 118 -15.87 -14.05 29.45
N GLY A 119 -14.74 -14.52 28.93
CA GLY A 119 -14.64 -15.23 27.66
C GLY A 119 -14.06 -16.65 27.71
N ALA A 120 -13.67 -17.14 28.89
CA ALA A 120 -13.18 -18.50 29.05
C ALA A 120 -14.07 -19.26 30.05
N GLU A 121 -15.31 -19.56 29.64
CA GLU A 121 -15.98 -20.72 30.22
C GLU A 121 -15.23 -21.97 29.74
N SER A 122 -14.57 -22.59 30.71
CA SER A 122 -13.77 -23.79 30.58
C SER A 122 -14.60 -24.99 30.13
N ASP A 123 -14.30 -25.51 28.94
CA ASP A 123 -14.52 -26.92 28.59
C ASP A 123 -13.27 -27.76 28.91
N ALA A 124 -12.71 -27.55 30.11
CA ALA A 124 -11.58 -28.32 30.62
C ALA A 124 -11.90 -28.84 32.02
N ALA A 125 -12.86 -29.77 32.10
CA ALA A 125 -12.86 -30.74 33.16
C ALA A 125 -11.93 -31.89 32.77
N ALA A 126 -10.96 -32.17 33.65
CA ALA A 126 -10.05 -33.32 33.68
C ALA A 126 -8.74 -33.20 32.88
N ASP A 127 -7.77 -32.45 33.43
CA ASP A 127 -6.55 -33.11 33.89
C ASP A 127 -5.92 -32.33 35.06
N GLY A 128 -5.40 -33.05 36.04
CA GLY A 128 -4.88 -32.45 37.26
C GLY A 128 -3.44 -31.99 37.08
N ASP A 129 -3.22 -30.69 36.93
CA ASP A 129 -1.97 -30.03 37.33
C ASP A 129 -2.25 -28.56 37.71
N ALA A 130 -1.68 -28.14 38.83
CA ALA A 130 -1.96 -26.86 39.46
C ALA A 130 -1.27 -25.70 38.73
N ALA A 131 -1.96 -25.03 37.80
CA ALA A 131 -1.60 -23.67 37.39
C ALA A 131 -2.16 -22.68 38.44
N GLY A 132 -1.29 -22.24 39.35
CA GLY A 132 -1.62 -21.34 40.45
C GLY A 132 -2.09 -19.96 39.97
N SER A 133 -2.96 -19.32 40.76
CA SER A 133 -3.32 -17.91 40.59
C SER A 133 -2.07 -17.03 40.56
N ILE A 134 -2.02 -16.07 39.64
CA ILE A 134 -0.93 -15.07 39.56
C ILE A 134 -0.78 -14.39 40.93
N PRO A 135 0.43 -14.37 41.53
CA PRO A 135 0.66 -13.66 42.79
C PRO A 135 0.29 -12.18 42.65
N THR A 136 -0.46 -11.64 43.62
CA THR A 136 -0.78 -10.21 43.72
C THR A 136 -0.39 -9.70 45.10
N GLY A 137 -0.10 -8.40 45.22
CA GLY A 137 0.24 -7.78 46.51
C GLY A 137 1.14 -6.57 46.38
N SER A 138 0.94 -5.58 47.25
CA SER A 138 1.77 -4.37 47.30
C SER A 138 3.22 -4.63 47.72
N ASP A 139 3.49 -5.82 48.24
CA ASP A 139 4.79 -6.33 48.70
C ASP A 139 5.60 -7.00 47.56
N LEU A 140 5.04 -7.16 46.36
CA LEU A 140 5.75 -7.80 45.24
C LEU A 140 6.69 -6.83 44.52
N ARG A 141 7.86 -7.36 44.14
CA ARG A 141 8.87 -6.70 43.31
C ARG A 141 9.39 -7.64 42.25
N ILE A 142 9.86 -7.07 41.14
CA ILE A 142 10.64 -7.79 40.13
C ILE A 142 12.07 -7.26 40.18
N ALA A 143 13.08 -8.13 40.02
CA ALA A 143 14.46 -7.73 39.87
C ALA A 143 15.17 -8.50 38.76
N LEU A 144 16.14 -7.85 38.12
CA LEU A 144 17.13 -8.49 37.27
C LEU A 144 18.37 -8.76 38.12
N VAL A 145 18.78 -10.02 38.19
CA VAL A 145 19.91 -10.45 39.03
C VAL A 145 20.95 -11.21 38.21
N GLU A 146 22.20 -11.02 38.60
CA GLU A 146 23.34 -11.76 38.07
C GLU A 146 24.32 -12.11 39.19
N ARG A 147 25.18 -13.10 38.95
CA ARG A 147 26.28 -13.43 39.85
C ARG A 147 27.50 -13.86 39.05
N ASP A 148 28.61 -13.15 39.26
CA ASP A 148 29.88 -13.44 38.61
C ASP A 148 30.25 -14.93 38.73
N GLY A 149 30.38 -15.60 37.58
CA GLY A 149 30.82 -16.99 37.48
C GLY A 149 29.72 -18.06 37.70
N SER A 150 28.43 -17.69 37.78
CA SER A 150 27.30 -18.64 37.81
C SER A 150 26.61 -18.75 36.45
N SER A 151 26.10 -19.94 36.11
CA SER A 151 25.23 -20.10 34.94
C SER A 151 23.79 -19.66 35.24
N THR A 152 23.00 -19.41 34.20
CA THR A 152 21.57 -19.06 34.36
C THR A 152 20.78 -20.15 35.09
N GLU A 153 21.05 -21.43 34.83
CA GLU A 153 20.40 -22.55 35.52
C GLU A 153 20.73 -22.61 37.01
N GLN A 154 21.99 -22.33 37.37
CA GLN A 154 22.42 -22.29 38.77
C GLN A 154 21.71 -21.17 39.52
N LEU A 155 21.56 -20.00 38.88
CA LEU A 155 20.81 -18.88 39.46
C LEU A 155 19.34 -19.25 39.68
N ILE A 156 18.70 -19.89 38.70
CA ILE A 156 17.29 -20.31 38.80
C ILE A 156 17.10 -21.32 39.93
N GLU A 157 17.95 -22.35 40.02
CA GLU A 157 17.85 -23.39 41.06
C GLU A 157 17.99 -22.79 42.47
N GLU A 158 18.97 -21.90 42.66
CA GLU A 158 19.22 -21.26 43.96
C GLU A 158 18.11 -20.28 44.34
N LEU A 159 17.67 -19.43 43.42
CA LEU A 159 16.61 -18.44 43.67
C LEU A 159 15.26 -19.09 43.92
N SER A 160 14.93 -20.17 43.19
CA SER A 160 13.67 -20.92 43.39
C SER A 160 13.57 -21.56 44.78
N ALA A 161 14.69 -21.75 45.49
CA ALA A 161 14.73 -22.34 46.82
C ALA A 161 14.48 -21.33 47.96
N LEU A 162 14.40 -20.03 47.65
CA LEU A 162 14.23 -18.97 48.65
C LEU A 162 12.74 -18.75 48.94
N GLU A 163 12.36 -18.77 50.23
CA GLU A 163 10.94 -18.65 50.65
C GLU A 163 10.26 -17.33 50.25
N PHE A 164 11.04 -16.27 50.00
CA PHE A 164 10.53 -14.96 49.59
C PHE A 164 10.49 -14.79 48.06
N VAL A 165 10.97 -15.76 47.29
CA VAL A 165 10.90 -15.77 45.83
C VAL A 165 9.63 -16.49 45.40
N GLU A 166 8.80 -15.81 44.63
CA GLU A 166 7.54 -16.35 44.11
C GLU A 166 7.76 -17.04 42.77
N ALA A 167 8.63 -16.47 41.92
CA ALA A 167 9.01 -17.03 40.64
C ALA A 167 10.39 -16.54 40.21
N VAL A 168 11.11 -17.36 39.45
CA VAL A 168 12.36 -16.97 38.79
C VAL A 168 12.43 -17.62 37.42
N GLN A 169 13.00 -16.91 36.46
CA GLN A 169 13.17 -17.38 35.09
C GLN A 169 14.47 -16.85 34.46
N PRO A 170 14.96 -17.46 33.37
CA PRO A 170 16.00 -16.85 32.55
C PRO A 170 15.61 -15.44 32.09
N ASN A 171 16.61 -14.58 31.85
CA ASN A 171 16.40 -13.35 31.09
C ASN A 171 16.27 -13.68 29.59
N TYR A 172 15.07 -14.10 29.16
CA TYR A 172 14.82 -14.52 27.78
C TYR A 172 15.05 -13.40 26.78
N VAL A 173 15.70 -13.73 25.67
CA VAL A 173 15.76 -12.91 24.47
C VAL A 173 14.52 -13.22 23.64
N ARG A 174 13.71 -12.21 23.35
CA ARG A 174 12.56 -12.33 22.44
C ARG A 174 12.91 -11.65 21.12
N SER A 175 12.66 -12.34 20.01
CA SER A 175 12.74 -11.78 18.66
C SER A 175 11.32 -11.50 18.15
N VAL A 176 11.18 -10.51 17.28
CA VAL A 176 9.94 -10.25 16.54
C VAL A 176 9.88 -11.23 15.37
N ASP A 177 8.73 -11.85 15.12
CA ASP A 177 8.50 -12.55 13.84
C ASP A 177 8.52 -11.51 12.71
N SER A 178 9.19 -11.84 11.59
CA SER A 178 9.16 -10.97 10.41
C SER A 178 7.72 -10.90 9.88
N VAL A 179 7.20 -9.68 9.74
CA VAL A 179 5.97 -9.44 8.99
C VAL A 179 6.33 -9.64 7.52
N THR A 180 6.01 -10.81 6.98
CA THR A 180 6.07 -11.06 5.54
C THR A 180 4.68 -10.91 4.97
N PHE A 181 4.62 -10.52 3.70
CA PHE A 181 3.43 -10.50 2.86
C PHE A 181 3.69 -11.50 1.73
N ASP A 182 2.76 -12.43 1.49
CA ASP A 182 2.85 -13.40 0.38
C ASP A 182 2.00 -13.01 -0.83
N ASP A 183 1.33 -11.87 -0.76
CA ASP A 183 0.41 -11.36 -1.77
C ASP A 183 1.15 -11.07 -3.10
N THR A 184 0.61 -11.55 -4.22
CA THR A 184 1.28 -11.60 -5.54
C THR A 184 1.94 -10.30 -5.96
N TYR A 185 1.29 -9.17 -5.68
CA TYR A 185 1.72 -7.85 -6.14
C TYR A 185 2.45 -7.02 -5.08
N TYR A 186 2.59 -7.52 -3.84
CA TYR A 186 3.13 -6.73 -2.74
C TYR A 186 4.54 -6.19 -3.04
N ASP A 187 5.53 -7.09 -3.17
CA ASP A 187 6.95 -6.74 -3.24
C ASP A 187 7.35 -5.84 -4.42
N ASN A 188 6.71 -6.01 -5.58
CA ASN A 188 7.15 -5.38 -6.82
C ASN A 188 6.21 -4.30 -7.35
N ARG A 189 4.98 -4.20 -6.82
CA ARG A 189 3.94 -3.34 -7.37
C ARG A 189 3.28 -2.42 -6.32
N GLN A 190 3.51 -2.62 -5.02
CA GLN A 190 2.93 -1.80 -3.94
C GLN A 190 3.96 -0.94 -3.17
N TYR A 191 4.70 -0.10 -3.90
CA TYR A 191 5.69 0.84 -3.30
C TYR A 191 5.16 1.61 -2.08
N SER A 192 3.87 1.97 -2.10
CA SER A 192 3.23 2.84 -1.12
C SER A 192 3.22 2.25 0.30
N LEU A 193 3.37 0.93 0.44
CA LEU A 193 3.40 0.24 1.73
C LEU A 193 4.81 -0.02 2.26
N HIS A 194 5.81 -0.01 1.39
CA HIS A 194 7.20 -0.26 1.75
C HIS A 194 7.85 0.94 2.42
N THR A 195 9.18 0.93 2.52
CA THR A 195 9.95 1.90 3.31
C THR A 195 9.78 3.34 2.80
N ALA A 196 10.06 4.30 3.69
CA ALA A 196 10.05 5.71 3.33
C ALA A 196 11.07 6.06 2.23
N GLU A 197 12.18 5.30 2.12
CA GLU A 197 13.14 5.45 1.01
C GLU A 197 12.57 5.05 -0.34
N ALA A 198 11.60 4.13 -0.36
CA ALA A 198 10.82 3.78 -1.55
C ALA A 198 9.63 4.74 -1.79
N GLY A 199 9.49 5.78 -0.96
CA GLY A 199 8.35 6.71 -1.00
C GLY A 199 7.06 6.16 -0.37
N GLY A 200 7.14 5.04 0.36
CA GLY A 200 6.03 4.42 1.08
C GLY A 200 5.85 4.87 2.52
N ILE A 201 4.92 4.25 3.24
CA ILE A 201 4.55 4.59 4.63
C ILE A 201 5.30 3.77 5.70
N ASP A 202 6.22 2.91 5.31
CA ASP A 202 7.00 2.03 6.20
C ASP A 202 6.11 1.08 7.03
N LEU A 203 5.15 0.42 6.35
CA LEU A 203 4.15 -0.44 7.00
C LEU A 203 4.78 -1.63 7.72
N GLU A 204 5.79 -2.25 7.09
CA GLU A 204 6.51 -3.41 7.62
C GLU A 204 7.18 -3.08 8.97
N ALA A 205 7.85 -1.92 9.06
CA ALA A 205 8.44 -1.47 10.31
C ALA A 205 7.38 -1.15 11.37
N ALA A 206 6.25 -0.55 10.97
CA ALA A 206 5.15 -0.26 11.88
C ALA A 206 4.55 -1.54 12.50
N LEU A 207 4.28 -2.56 11.68
CA LEU A 207 3.73 -3.85 12.11
C LEU A 207 4.75 -4.69 12.88
N SER A 208 6.03 -4.61 12.54
CA SER A 208 7.11 -5.27 13.28
C SER A 208 7.32 -4.63 14.67
N ALA A 209 7.20 -3.31 14.76
CA ALA A 209 7.34 -2.61 16.03
C ALA A 209 6.11 -2.78 16.95
N HIS A 210 4.94 -3.09 16.39
CA HIS A 210 3.69 -3.17 17.13
C HIS A 210 2.78 -4.28 16.61
N SER A 211 2.56 -5.32 17.42
CA SER A 211 1.50 -6.29 17.15
C SER A 211 0.14 -5.65 17.39
N PRO A 212 -0.77 -5.62 16.40
CA PRO A 212 -2.13 -5.12 16.60
C PRO A 212 -2.79 -5.85 17.76
N SER A 213 -3.31 -5.10 18.73
CA SER A 213 -4.16 -5.69 19.75
C SER A 213 -5.41 -6.22 19.05
N PRO A 214 -5.97 -7.39 19.44
CA PRO A 214 -7.26 -7.88 18.95
C PRO A 214 -8.46 -7.03 19.48
N ALA A 215 -8.26 -5.73 19.66
CA ALA A 215 -9.15 -4.79 20.30
C ALA A 215 -10.35 -4.46 19.38
N GLY A 216 -11.26 -5.42 19.24
CA GLY A 216 -12.50 -5.24 18.49
C GLY A 216 -12.29 -5.07 16.99
N GLU A 217 -13.37 -5.29 16.24
CA GLU A 217 -13.41 -5.12 14.80
C GLU A 217 -13.52 -3.62 14.47
N ASN A 218 -12.41 -2.97 14.09
CA ASN A 218 -12.42 -1.59 13.63
C ASN A 218 -13.15 -1.50 12.29
N ILE A 219 -13.97 -0.46 12.10
CA ILE A 219 -14.69 -0.22 10.84
C ILE A 219 -14.27 1.13 10.25
N VAL A 220 -13.89 1.12 8.98
CA VAL A 220 -13.72 2.33 8.17
C VAL A 220 -14.88 2.41 7.18
N ALA A 221 -15.60 3.54 7.20
CA ALA A 221 -16.67 3.79 6.25
C ALA A 221 -16.10 4.43 4.98
N VAL A 222 -16.35 3.82 3.83
CA VAL A 222 -15.98 4.35 2.51
C VAL A 222 -17.22 5.01 1.92
N VAL A 223 -17.22 6.35 1.89
CA VAL A 223 -18.31 7.18 1.32
C VAL A 223 -17.88 7.58 -0.07
N ASP A 224 -18.30 6.79 -1.07
CA ASP A 224 -17.73 6.87 -2.42
C ASP A 224 -18.71 6.31 -3.48
N THR A 225 -18.20 5.85 -4.63
CA THR A 225 -18.99 5.33 -5.76
C THR A 225 -19.55 3.92 -5.55
N GLY A 226 -19.28 3.32 -4.39
CA GLY A 226 -19.60 1.93 -4.09
C GLY A 226 -18.35 1.07 -3.90
N VAL A 227 -18.55 -0.13 -3.40
CA VAL A 227 -17.48 -1.12 -3.20
C VAL A 227 -17.98 -2.47 -3.66
N ASP A 228 -17.22 -3.12 -4.53
CA ASP A 228 -17.46 -4.50 -4.90
C ASP A 228 -17.12 -5.43 -3.73
N ALA A 229 -18.13 -5.70 -2.91
CA ALA A 229 -18.01 -6.54 -1.73
C ALA A 229 -17.70 -8.01 -2.05
N SER A 230 -17.81 -8.41 -3.33
CA SER A 230 -17.56 -9.78 -3.78
C SER A 230 -16.13 -10.00 -4.27
N HIS A 231 -15.34 -8.94 -4.44
CA HIS A 231 -13.95 -9.02 -4.85
C HIS A 231 -13.18 -9.99 -3.92
N PRO A 232 -12.43 -10.99 -4.46
CA PRO A 232 -11.79 -12.04 -3.65
C PRO A 232 -10.93 -11.49 -2.51
N ASP A 233 -10.19 -10.43 -2.81
CA ASP A 233 -9.30 -9.77 -1.87
C ASP A 233 -10.02 -8.89 -0.82
N LEU A 234 -11.26 -8.46 -1.09
CA LEU A 234 -12.05 -7.62 -0.17
C LEU A 234 -13.11 -8.40 0.62
N ALA A 235 -13.59 -9.53 0.11
CA ALA A 235 -14.80 -10.18 0.61
C ALA A 235 -14.76 -10.48 2.12
N LYS A 236 -13.59 -10.84 2.68
CA LYS A 236 -13.45 -11.07 4.14
C LYS A 236 -13.26 -9.78 4.92
N SER A 237 -12.89 -8.68 4.28
CA SER A 237 -12.71 -7.36 4.88
C SER A 237 -13.98 -6.51 4.83
N MET A 238 -15.06 -6.98 4.20
CA MET A 238 -16.32 -6.24 4.24
C MET A 238 -16.99 -6.33 5.61
N TRP A 239 -17.43 -5.18 6.12
CA TRP A 239 -18.36 -5.15 7.26
C TRP A 239 -19.65 -5.83 6.85
N SER A 240 -20.35 -6.44 7.79
CA SER A 240 -21.66 -7.06 7.52
C SER A 240 -22.64 -6.58 8.58
N LYS A 241 -23.73 -5.94 8.14
CA LYS A 241 -24.72 -5.37 9.04
C LYS A 241 -25.29 -6.44 10.00
N PRO A 242 -25.07 -6.32 11.33
CA PRO A 242 -25.64 -7.25 12.28
C PRO A 242 -27.17 -7.21 12.30
N SER A 243 -27.80 -8.35 12.59
CA SER A 243 -29.24 -8.39 12.87
C SER A 243 -29.58 -7.54 14.10
N GLY A 244 -30.74 -6.85 14.09
CA GLY A 244 -31.21 -6.01 15.20
C GLY A 244 -30.79 -4.54 15.13
N LEU A 245 -30.04 -4.12 14.11
CA LEU A 245 -29.80 -2.70 13.79
C LEU A 245 -30.89 -2.12 12.88
N ASP A 246 -32.16 -2.23 13.31
CA ASP A 246 -33.34 -1.83 12.52
C ASP A 246 -33.45 -0.31 12.29
N MET A 247 -32.65 0.49 13.02
CA MET A 247 -32.57 1.94 12.83
C MET A 247 -31.76 2.35 11.60
N LEU A 248 -30.91 1.46 11.09
CA LEU A 248 -30.17 1.65 9.86
C LEU A 248 -30.97 1.05 8.69
N PRO A 249 -30.96 1.67 7.49
CA PRO A 249 -31.41 0.99 6.26
C PRO A 249 -30.50 -0.23 5.95
N GLY A 250 -30.88 -1.07 4.99
CA GLY A 250 -30.16 -2.32 4.69
C GLY A 250 -30.73 -3.56 5.38
N ALA A 251 -30.77 -4.70 4.70
CA ALA A 251 -31.00 -5.99 5.34
C ALA A 251 -29.83 -6.40 6.25
N ALA A 252 -30.10 -7.26 7.23
CA ALA A 252 -29.03 -7.92 7.97
C ALA A 252 -28.17 -8.75 7.01
N GLY A 253 -26.85 -8.63 7.13
CA GLY A 253 -25.89 -9.24 6.21
C GLY A 253 -25.34 -8.29 5.15
N ALA A 254 -26.04 -7.18 4.84
CA ALA A 254 -25.60 -6.23 3.81
C ALA A 254 -24.27 -5.57 4.19
N PRO A 255 -23.36 -5.32 3.24
CA PRO A 255 -22.03 -4.76 3.51
C PRO A 255 -22.01 -3.23 3.73
N GLY A 256 -23.19 -2.62 3.71
CA GLY A 256 -23.39 -1.19 3.79
C GLY A 256 -24.74 -0.83 3.20
N TYR A 257 -24.81 0.25 2.43
CA TYR A 257 -26.04 0.70 1.79
C TYR A 257 -25.75 1.58 0.58
N ASP A 258 -26.60 1.50 -0.44
CA ASP A 258 -26.58 2.40 -1.59
C ASP A 258 -27.55 3.57 -1.37
N PHE A 259 -27.01 4.76 -1.13
CA PHE A 259 -27.80 5.98 -1.01
C PHE A 259 -28.01 6.73 -2.32
N GLY A 260 -27.27 6.38 -3.38
CA GLY A 260 -27.53 6.87 -4.72
C GLY A 260 -28.84 6.30 -5.26
N ASP A 261 -28.96 4.97 -5.21
CA ASP A 261 -30.09 4.22 -5.78
C ASP A 261 -31.13 3.75 -4.75
N ASN A 262 -30.81 3.88 -3.45
CA ASN A 262 -31.67 3.59 -2.30
C ASN A 262 -32.00 2.10 -2.14
N ASP A 263 -30.98 1.25 -2.21
CA ASP A 263 -31.09 -0.19 -1.96
C ASP A 263 -29.91 -0.76 -1.14
N ASP A 264 -29.93 -2.07 -0.95
CA ASP A 264 -29.01 -2.78 -0.06
C ASP A 264 -27.69 -3.18 -0.75
N ASP A 265 -27.52 -2.89 -2.05
CA ASP A 265 -26.40 -3.32 -2.87
C ASP A 265 -25.46 -2.14 -3.19
N PRO A 266 -24.38 -1.95 -2.41
CA PRO A 266 -23.42 -0.87 -2.67
C PRO A 266 -22.42 -1.22 -3.77
N THR A 267 -22.63 -2.28 -4.54
CA THR A 267 -21.75 -2.67 -5.65
C THR A 267 -21.83 -1.62 -6.76
N PRO A 268 -20.68 -1.18 -7.31
CA PRO A 268 -20.66 -0.30 -8.46
C PRO A 268 -21.06 -1.02 -9.76
N HIS A 269 -21.80 -0.34 -10.65
CA HIS A 269 -22.29 -0.91 -11.92
C HIS A 269 -21.90 -0.12 -13.19
N ASP A 270 -20.98 0.88 -13.11
CA ASP A 270 -20.60 1.76 -14.25
C ASP A 270 -19.07 1.86 -14.52
N ALA A 271 -18.70 1.56 -15.77
CA ALA A 271 -17.36 1.19 -16.28
C ALA A 271 -16.15 2.15 -16.15
N ALA A 272 -16.19 3.26 -15.40
CA ALA A 272 -14.97 4.08 -15.25
C ALA A 272 -14.81 4.78 -13.90
N ALA A 273 -15.89 5.30 -13.31
CA ALA A 273 -15.82 5.87 -11.97
C ALA A 273 -16.39 4.95 -10.90
N ALA A 274 -17.16 3.91 -11.27
CA ALA A 274 -17.82 3.11 -10.26
C ALA A 274 -16.81 2.25 -9.45
N SER A 275 -15.67 1.86 -10.04
CA SER A 275 -14.61 1.14 -9.33
C SER A 275 -13.76 1.99 -8.37
N HIS A 276 -13.96 3.31 -8.30
CA HIS A 276 -13.15 4.22 -7.48
C HIS A 276 -13.24 3.91 -5.96
N GLY A 277 -14.44 3.67 -5.46
CA GLY A 277 -14.63 3.27 -4.06
C GLY A 277 -14.07 1.87 -3.75
N THR A 278 -14.15 0.91 -4.69
CA THR A 278 -13.49 -0.40 -4.58
C THR A 278 -11.97 -0.24 -4.47
N HIS A 279 -11.38 0.66 -5.26
CA HIS A 279 -9.95 0.97 -5.22
C HIS A 279 -9.53 1.53 -3.86
N CYS A 280 -10.31 2.49 -3.34
CA CYS A 280 -10.09 3.01 -1.99
C CYS A 280 -10.21 1.92 -0.90
N ALA A 281 -11.17 1.00 -1.03
CA ALA A 281 -11.36 -0.10 -0.08
C ALA A 281 -10.17 -1.06 -0.05
N GLY A 282 -9.59 -1.39 -1.22
CA GLY A 282 -8.40 -2.23 -1.33
C GLY A 282 -7.19 -1.62 -0.63
N ILE A 283 -6.93 -0.32 -0.84
CA ILE A 283 -5.83 0.39 -0.17
C ILE A 283 -5.99 0.32 1.36
N ILE A 284 -7.22 0.48 1.87
CA ILE A 284 -7.48 0.45 3.32
C ILE A 284 -7.33 -0.97 3.88
N ALA A 285 -7.95 -1.96 3.26
CA ALA A 285 -8.15 -3.28 3.88
C ALA A 285 -8.32 -4.44 2.88
N ALA A 286 -7.65 -4.43 1.72
CA ALA A 286 -7.39 -5.69 1.03
C ALA A 286 -6.81 -6.70 2.03
N GLN A 287 -7.18 -7.97 1.86
CA GLN A 287 -6.63 -9.03 2.70
C GLN A 287 -5.12 -9.06 2.51
N SER A 288 -4.42 -9.62 3.49
CA SER A 288 -2.98 -9.78 3.36
C SER A 288 -2.63 -11.18 3.80
N ASN A 289 -1.56 -11.71 3.23
CA ASN A 289 -1.15 -13.09 3.44
C ASN A 289 -2.23 -14.09 2.98
N ASN A 290 -2.80 -13.88 1.80
CA ASN A 290 -3.80 -14.76 1.20
C ASN A 290 -3.33 -15.41 -0.13
N ASP A 291 -2.04 -15.30 -0.48
CA ASP A 291 -1.44 -15.73 -1.73
C ASP A 291 -2.08 -15.13 -3.00
N GLU A 292 -2.77 -13.99 -2.91
CA GLU A 292 -3.53 -13.38 -4.00
C GLU A 292 -3.45 -11.85 -3.98
N GLY A 293 -3.26 -11.22 -5.14
CA GLY A 293 -3.54 -9.78 -5.27
C GLY A 293 -2.62 -8.87 -4.46
N ILE A 294 -3.23 -7.99 -3.67
CA ILE A 294 -2.55 -6.88 -2.97
C ILE A 294 -2.75 -6.95 -1.46
N ALA A 295 -1.93 -6.23 -0.70
CA ALA A 295 -2.15 -6.00 0.72
C ALA A 295 -2.80 -4.65 1.01
N GLY A 296 -3.69 -4.60 2.02
CA GLY A 296 -4.23 -3.36 2.57
C GLY A 296 -3.42 -2.82 3.76
N VAL A 297 -3.50 -1.50 4.01
CA VAL A 297 -2.79 -0.86 5.14
C VAL A 297 -3.24 -1.41 6.50
N ALA A 298 -4.54 -1.69 6.66
CA ALA A 298 -5.14 -2.06 7.94
C ALA A 298 -5.89 -3.39 7.86
N GLN A 299 -5.14 -4.47 7.66
CA GLN A 299 -5.56 -5.84 7.34
C GLN A 299 -6.69 -6.46 8.19
N SER A 300 -6.87 -6.01 9.44
CA SER A 300 -7.96 -6.50 10.33
C SER A 300 -9.19 -5.60 10.39
N THR A 301 -9.19 -4.51 9.61
CA THR A 301 -10.26 -3.52 9.56
C THR A 301 -11.37 -3.98 8.62
N LYS A 302 -12.62 -3.63 8.96
CA LYS A 302 -13.75 -3.82 8.08
C LYS A 302 -14.12 -2.58 7.29
N ILE A 303 -14.55 -2.78 6.05
CA ILE A 303 -15.06 -1.74 5.15
C ILE A 303 -16.58 -1.69 5.23
N MET A 304 -17.13 -0.55 5.64
CA MET A 304 -18.56 -0.24 5.50
C MET A 304 -18.76 0.55 4.21
N ALA A 305 -19.40 -0.07 3.21
CA ALA A 305 -19.55 0.51 1.87
C ALA A 305 -20.79 1.41 1.78
N LEU A 306 -20.61 2.72 1.59
CA LEU A 306 -21.70 3.69 1.50
C LEU A 306 -21.69 4.37 0.13
N LYS A 307 -22.37 3.75 -0.84
CA LYS A 307 -22.44 4.22 -2.22
C LYS A 307 -23.26 5.50 -2.30
N CYS A 308 -22.68 6.53 -2.92
CA CYS A 308 -23.29 7.86 -3.07
C CYS A 308 -23.46 8.29 -4.54
N SER A 309 -22.91 7.52 -5.48
CA SER A 309 -23.14 7.68 -6.91
C SER A 309 -24.42 6.97 -7.34
N VAL A 310 -25.02 7.44 -8.43
CA VAL A 310 -26.24 6.90 -9.02
C VAL A 310 -25.87 6.17 -10.30
N ASP A 311 -26.40 4.96 -10.48
CA ASP A 311 -26.14 4.17 -11.68
C ASP A 311 -26.71 4.87 -12.94
N GLY A 312 -25.91 4.87 -14.01
CA GLY A 312 -26.20 5.55 -15.27
C GLY A 312 -26.09 7.09 -15.22
N ALA A 313 -25.61 7.67 -14.10
CA ALA A 313 -25.26 9.09 -14.02
C ALA A 313 -23.87 9.36 -14.63
N SER A 314 -23.42 10.62 -14.62
CA SER A 314 -22.02 10.88 -15.00
C SER A 314 -21.10 10.14 -14.02
N PRO A 315 -20.08 9.42 -14.52
CA PRO A 315 -19.15 8.69 -13.67
C PRO A 315 -18.56 9.60 -12.57
N GLY A 316 -18.70 9.20 -11.31
CA GLY A 316 -18.09 9.85 -10.14
C GLY A 316 -18.95 10.97 -9.53
N ASP A 317 -20.08 11.32 -10.16
CA ASP A 317 -21.01 12.28 -9.58
C ASP A 317 -21.67 11.69 -8.34
N MET A 318 -21.57 12.41 -7.22
CA MET A 318 -22.20 12.08 -5.94
C MET A 318 -23.08 13.22 -5.46
N SER A 319 -24.20 12.89 -4.80
CA SER A 319 -25.12 13.90 -4.27
C SER A 319 -24.86 14.23 -2.81
N ASP A 320 -24.97 15.50 -2.43
CA ASP A 320 -24.92 15.94 -1.02
C ASP A 320 -25.96 15.20 -0.15
N SER A 321 -27.13 14.87 -0.70
CA SER A 321 -28.16 14.10 0.01
C SER A 321 -27.72 12.69 0.35
N ALA A 322 -26.99 12.02 -0.55
CA ALA A 322 -26.43 10.70 -0.29
C ALA A 322 -25.32 10.81 0.77
N ILE A 323 -24.40 11.77 0.64
CA ILE A 323 -23.33 12.03 1.63
C ILE A 323 -23.91 12.31 3.02
N VAL A 324 -24.95 13.15 3.14
CA VAL A 324 -25.63 13.41 4.42
C VAL A 324 -26.21 12.13 5.01
N SER A 325 -26.83 11.29 4.18
CA SER A 325 -27.43 10.02 4.60
C SER A 325 -26.35 9.02 5.06
N SER A 326 -25.20 8.98 4.39
CA SER A 326 -24.03 8.20 4.77
C SER A 326 -23.49 8.61 6.14
N TYR A 327 -23.31 9.91 6.39
CA TYR A 327 -22.89 10.39 7.72
C TYR A 327 -23.93 10.09 8.82
N GLN A 328 -25.22 10.16 8.50
CA GLN A 328 -26.27 9.76 9.42
C GLN A 328 -26.18 8.26 9.75
N TYR A 329 -25.93 7.41 8.75
CA TYR A 329 -25.73 5.97 8.92
C TYR A 329 -24.55 5.68 9.84
N ILE A 330 -23.39 6.31 9.57
CA ILE A 330 -22.15 6.17 10.34
C ILE A 330 -22.37 6.52 11.81
N VAL A 331 -22.97 7.68 12.09
CA VAL A 331 -23.23 8.13 13.47
C VAL A 331 -24.21 7.19 14.17
N ALA A 332 -25.28 6.76 13.49
CA ALA A 332 -26.23 5.83 14.07
C ALA A 332 -25.60 4.46 14.38
N ALA A 333 -24.76 3.93 13.48
CA ALA A 333 -24.01 2.69 13.69
C ALA A 333 -23.07 2.82 14.89
N LYS A 334 -22.31 3.92 14.97
CA LYS A 334 -21.40 4.21 16.11
C LYS A 334 -22.15 4.28 17.43
N LEU A 335 -23.27 4.98 17.48
CA LEU A 335 -24.11 5.08 18.68
C LEU A 335 -24.80 3.76 19.05
N ALA A 336 -25.01 2.87 18.07
CA ALA A 336 -25.51 1.52 18.28
C ALA A 336 -24.41 0.51 18.68
N GLY A 337 -23.18 0.98 18.93
CA GLY A 337 -22.06 0.18 19.44
C GLY A 337 -21.18 -0.46 18.36
N GLN A 338 -21.40 -0.15 17.07
CA GLN A 338 -20.46 -0.54 16.02
C GLN A 338 -19.19 0.31 16.13
N ASN A 339 -18.01 -0.30 16.02
CA ASN A 339 -16.75 0.41 16.20
C ASN A 339 -16.28 1.11 14.91
N VAL A 340 -17.09 2.04 14.39
CA VAL A 340 -16.67 2.90 13.27
C VAL A 340 -15.62 3.89 13.78
N VAL A 341 -14.43 3.87 13.21
CA VAL A 341 -13.27 4.65 13.68
C VAL A 341 -12.91 5.78 12.72
N ALA A 342 -13.13 5.58 11.42
CA ALA A 342 -12.85 6.59 10.41
C ALA A 342 -13.87 6.58 9.25
N VAL A 343 -13.90 7.70 8.53
CA VAL A 343 -14.63 7.90 7.27
C VAL A 343 -13.61 8.31 6.21
N ASN A 344 -13.57 7.59 5.09
CA ASN A 344 -12.77 7.93 3.92
C ASN A 344 -13.65 8.69 2.91
N ASN A 345 -13.30 9.94 2.59
CA ASN A 345 -13.98 10.78 1.60
C ASN A 345 -12.99 11.14 0.48
N SER A 346 -12.81 10.22 -0.48
CA SER A 346 -11.87 10.36 -1.59
C SER A 346 -12.46 11.17 -2.76
N TRP A 347 -13.15 12.27 -2.45
CA TRP A 347 -13.84 13.08 -3.44
C TRP A 347 -13.75 14.58 -3.14
N ALA A 348 -13.90 15.38 -4.20
CA ALA A 348 -13.87 16.83 -4.13
C ALA A 348 -15.28 17.43 -4.24
N GLY A 349 -15.54 18.46 -3.43
CA GLY A 349 -16.77 19.23 -3.42
C GLY A 349 -16.51 20.74 -3.50
N PRO A 350 -17.51 21.60 -3.23
CA PRO A 350 -17.30 23.05 -3.15
C PRO A 350 -16.30 23.42 -2.02
N ALA A 351 -15.59 24.53 -2.20
CA ALA A 351 -14.53 25.05 -1.29
C ALA A 351 -14.87 25.00 0.22
N TYR A 352 -16.12 25.28 0.57
CA TYR A 352 -16.64 25.16 1.93
C TYR A 352 -18.08 24.65 1.91
N SER A 353 -18.34 23.61 2.69
CA SER A 353 -19.68 23.08 2.94
C SER A 353 -19.98 23.12 4.45
N PRO A 354 -20.79 24.08 4.93
CA PRO A 354 -21.14 24.15 6.35
C PRO A 354 -21.93 22.94 6.83
N VAL A 355 -22.62 22.24 5.91
CA VAL A 355 -23.34 21.00 6.22
C VAL A 355 -22.35 19.88 6.45
N LEU A 356 -21.37 19.69 5.56
CA LEU A 356 -20.34 18.67 5.73
C LEU A 356 -19.51 18.91 6.98
N ASP A 357 -19.10 20.15 7.25
CA ASP A 357 -18.34 20.50 8.45
C ASP A 357 -19.12 20.16 9.74
N TYR A 358 -20.42 20.46 9.75
CA TYR A 358 -21.30 20.04 10.84
C TYR A 358 -21.35 18.52 11.00
N LEU A 359 -21.49 17.76 9.92
CA LEU A 359 -21.57 16.29 9.94
C LEU A 359 -20.26 15.65 10.42
N VAL A 360 -19.12 16.11 9.89
CA VAL A 360 -17.79 15.68 10.32
C VAL A 360 -17.61 15.94 11.81
N ASN A 361 -18.02 17.10 12.30
CA ASN A 361 -17.96 17.41 13.72
C ASN A 361 -18.90 16.52 14.57
N GLN A 362 -20.10 16.18 14.09
CA GLN A 362 -20.98 15.24 14.81
C GLN A 362 -20.37 13.83 14.88
N ALA A 363 -19.85 13.32 13.76
CA ALA A 363 -19.16 12.02 13.70
C ALA A 363 -17.92 12.00 14.62
N GLY A 364 -17.12 13.07 14.57
CA GLY A 364 -15.98 13.30 15.44
C GLY A 364 -16.29 13.23 16.93
N ARG A 365 -17.37 13.90 17.35
CA ARG A 365 -17.84 13.87 18.75
C ARG A 365 -18.36 12.49 19.18
N ALA A 366 -18.79 11.66 18.24
CA ALA A 366 -19.13 10.25 18.47
C ALA A 366 -17.90 9.31 18.43
N GLY A 367 -16.71 9.83 18.10
CA GLY A 367 -15.47 9.06 18.10
C GLY A 367 -14.96 8.66 16.71
N VAL A 368 -15.41 9.31 15.63
CA VAL A 368 -15.08 8.93 14.23
C VAL A 368 -14.29 10.05 13.53
N MET A 369 -13.10 9.76 13.01
CA MET A 369 -12.27 10.73 12.26
C MET A 369 -12.66 10.77 10.78
N SER A 370 -12.73 11.93 10.13
CA SER A 370 -12.98 12.03 8.69
C SER A 370 -11.72 12.43 7.93
N PHE A 371 -11.39 11.66 6.90
CA PHE A 371 -10.29 11.90 5.97
C PHE A 371 -10.83 12.42 4.66
N ILE A 372 -10.21 13.49 4.14
CA ILE A 372 -10.72 14.25 3.00
C ILE A 372 -9.61 14.47 1.98
N ALA A 373 -9.86 14.16 0.71
CA ALA A 373 -8.93 14.45 -0.37
C ALA A 373 -8.82 15.97 -0.63
N SER A 374 -7.59 16.47 -0.84
CA SER A 374 -7.35 17.90 -1.11
C SER A 374 -7.72 18.36 -2.53
N GLY A 375 -7.80 17.42 -3.49
CA GLY A 375 -8.13 17.67 -4.89
C GLY A 375 -6.91 17.64 -5.82
N ASN A 376 -7.16 17.59 -7.13
CA ASN A 376 -6.16 17.20 -8.14
C ASN A 376 -5.93 18.29 -9.21
N ASP A 377 -5.93 19.57 -8.82
CA ASP A 377 -5.83 20.73 -9.73
C ASP A 377 -4.46 21.42 -9.70
N TYR A 378 -3.46 20.84 -9.02
CA TYR A 378 -2.14 21.44 -8.76
C TYR A 378 -2.22 22.90 -8.29
N SER A 379 -3.11 23.16 -7.36
CA SER A 379 -3.46 24.52 -7.00
C SER A 379 -3.40 24.76 -5.50
N ASP A 380 -2.95 25.96 -5.12
CA ASP A 380 -3.10 26.43 -3.75
C ASP A 380 -4.59 26.56 -3.45
N THR A 381 -5.04 25.82 -2.44
CA THR A 381 -6.47 25.70 -2.15
C THR A 381 -7.12 27.00 -1.70
N SER A 382 -6.34 28.01 -1.32
CA SER A 382 -6.84 29.35 -0.99
C SER A 382 -7.45 30.10 -2.18
N PHE A 383 -7.13 29.68 -3.42
CA PHE A 383 -7.68 30.25 -4.66
C PHE A 383 -8.75 29.39 -5.32
N LEU A 384 -9.04 28.20 -4.77
CA LEU A 384 -9.97 27.24 -5.36
C LEU A 384 -11.41 27.47 -4.90
N TYR A 385 -12.34 27.32 -5.85
CA TYR A 385 -13.79 27.32 -5.59
C TYR A 385 -14.34 25.90 -5.38
N ARG A 386 -13.59 24.86 -5.76
CA ARG A 386 -13.88 23.43 -5.57
C ARG A 386 -12.68 22.79 -4.86
N SER A 387 -12.75 22.72 -3.54
CA SER A 387 -11.78 22.01 -2.71
C SER A 387 -12.46 21.68 -1.38
N THR A 388 -12.55 20.41 -0.97
CA THR A 388 -13.26 20.04 0.26
C THR A 388 -12.47 20.38 1.53
N VAL A 389 -11.65 21.44 1.49
CA VAL A 389 -10.54 21.72 2.39
C VAL A 389 -10.80 22.90 3.34
N GLY A 390 -11.96 23.57 3.20
CA GLY A 390 -12.39 24.66 4.10
C GLY A 390 -13.08 24.21 5.39
N LEU A 391 -12.96 22.94 5.79
CA LEU A 391 -13.61 22.42 7.00
C LEU A 391 -12.90 22.93 8.26
N GLU A 392 -13.65 23.46 9.24
CA GLU A 392 -13.09 23.97 10.51
C GLU A 392 -13.08 22.90 11.61
N SER A 393 -13.75 21.77 11.39
CA SER A 393 -13.83 20.67 12.36
C SER A 393 -12.45 20.10 12.69
N PRO A 394 -12.07 19.96 13.98
CA PRO A 394 -10.83 19.31 14.38
C PRO A 394 -10.83 17.79 14.14
N TYR A 395 -11.95 17.25 13.65
CA TYR A 395 -12.13 15.84 13.27
C TYR A 395 -12.08 15.63 11.76
N ALA A 396 -11.64 16.65 11.01
CA ALA A 396 -11.23 16.52 9.62
C ALA A 396 -9.70 16.41 9.54
N ILE A 397 -9.21 15.57 8.63
CA ILE A 397 -7.82 15.52 8.19
C ILE A 397 -7.82 15.59 6.67
N VAL A 398 -7.23 16.66 6.13
CA VAL A 398 -7.14 16.89 4.68
C VAL A 398 -5.81 16.36 4.16
N ILE A 399 -5.88 15.52 3.13
CA ILE A 399 -4.76 14.75 2.61
C ILE A 399 -4.34 15.21 1.20
N ALA A 400 -3.09 15.63 1.07
CA ALA A 400 -2.39 15.78 -0.20
C ALA A 400 -1.78 14.46 -0.67
N SER A 401 -1.36 14.42 -1.93
CA SER A 401 -0.72 13.26 -2.54
C SER A 401 0.79 13.45 -2.60
N SER A 402 1.54 12.42 -2.22
CA SER A 402 2.95 12.27 -2.53
C SER A 402 3.19 11.20 -3.59
N ASN A 403 4.35 11.25 -4.21
CA ASN A 403 4.83 10.27 -5.19
C ASN A 403 5.97 9.40 -4.60
N GLN A 404 6.52 8.48 -5.39
CA GLN A 404 7.56 7.54 -4.94
C GLN A 404 8.91 8.19 -4.60
N LEU A 405 9.13 9.45 -4.99
CA LEU A 405 10.30 10.22 -4.55
C LEU A 405 10.08 10.88 -3.18
N ASN A 406 8.90 10.65 -2.59
CA ASN A 406 8.43 11.33 -1.39
C ASN A 406 8.26 12.85 -1.58
N ASP A 407 8.05 13.28 -2.84
CA ASP A 407 7.70 14.66 -3.19
C ASP A 407 6.18 14.82 -3.34
N LEU A 408 5.69 16.06 -3.27
CA LEU A 408 4.28 16.37 -3.56
C LEU A 408 3.97 15.98 -5.02
N SER A 409 2.87 15.25 -5.25
CA SER A 409 2.45 14.88 -6.61
C SER A 409 2.10 16.12 -7.44
N ASP A 410 2.42 16.10 -8.74
CA ASP A 410 2.26 17.24 -9.66
C ASP A 410 0.80 17.62 -9.95
N PHE A 411 -0.16 16.81 -9.51
CA PHE A 411 -1.59 17.13 -9.52
C PHE A 411 -2.11 17.58 -8.15
N SER A 412 -1.38 17.34 -7.06
CA SER A 412 -1.93 17.53 -5.71
C SER A 412 -2.21 18.99 -5.44
N ASN A 413 -3.40 19.28 -4.93
CA ASN A 413 -3.66 20.55 -4.27
C ASN A 413 -2.87 20.63 -2.95
N TYR A 414 -2.53 21.85 -2.54
CA TYR A 414 -1.70 22.10 -1.37
C TYR A 414 -2.09 23.42 -0.68
N ASN A 415 -1.82 23.53 0.62
CA ASN A 415 -1.87 24.80 1.36
C ASN A 415 -1.26 24.62 2.76
N GLU A 416 -0.56 25.63 3.27
CA GLU A 416 0.09 25.58 4.60
C GLU A 416 -0.87 25.49 5.81
N THR A 417 -2.15 25.82 5.63
CA THR A 417 -3.15 25.88 6.71
C THR A 417 -4.41 25.05 6.45
N GLN A 418 -4.67 24.64 5.21
CA GLN A 418 -5.89 23.93 4.81
C GLN A 418 -5.64 22.46 4.43
N VAL A 419 -4.37 22.05 4.34
CA VAL A 419 -3.95 20.66 4.12
C VAL A 419 -3.15 20.22 5.33
N ASP A 420 -3.48 19.06 5.90
CA ASP A 420 -2.90 18.59 7.16
C ASP A 420 -1.67 17.71 6.94
N ALA A 421 -1.70 16.81 5.94
CA ALA A 421 -0.65 15.86 5.65
C ALA A 421 -0.63 15.46 4.16
N ALA A 422 0.42 14.77 3.74
CA ALA A 422 0.49 14.07 2.46
C ALA A 422 0.69 12.57 2.68
N ALA A 423 0.17 11.75 1.77
CA ALA A 423 0.38 10.31 1.74
C ALA A 423 0.56 9.84 0.29
N PRO A 424 1.15 8.65 0.05
CA PRO A 424 1.35 8.13 -1.30
C PRO A 424 0.03 8.06 -2.08
N GLY A 425 -0.04 8.75 -3.22
CA GLY A 425 -1.25 8.83 -4.04
C GLY A 425 -0.99 8.83 -5.55
N SER A 426 0.26 8.71 -5.98
CA SER A 426 0.63 8.55 -7.39
C SER A 426 0.89 7.07 -7.72
N SER A 427 0.34 6.56 -8.80
CA SER A 427 0.61 5.19 -9.30
C SER A 427 0.34 4.12 -8.22
N ILE A 428 -0.83 4.18 -7.60
CA ILE A 428 -1.23 3.26 -6.53
C ILE A 428 -1.99 2.08 -7.14
N LEU A 429 -1.42 0.87 -7.05
CA LEU A 429 -2.11 -0.38 -7.38
C LEU A 429 -3.14 -0.72 -6.30
N SER A 430 -4.37 -1.02 -6.71
CA SER A 430 -5.41 -1.56 -5.82
C SER A 430 -6.50 -2.29 -6.59
N THR A 431 -7.44 -2.87 -5.86
CA THR A 431 -8.61 -3.60 -6.37
C THR A 431 -9.55 -2.71 -7.17
N VAL A 432 -10.06 -3.18 -8.30
CA VAL A 432 -11.21 -2.58 -9.01
C VAL A 432 -12.40 -3.53 -8.96
N SER A 433 -13.60 -3.10 -9.38
CA SER A 433 -14.73 -4.02 -9.39
C SER A 433 -14.46 -5.18 -10.34
N THR A 434 -14.83 -6.40 -9.93
CA THR A 434 -14.73 -7.57 -10.81
C THR A 434 -15.66 -7.42 -12.01
N HIS A 435 -16.78 -6.71 -11.86
CA HIS A 435 -17.75 -6.48 -12.92
C HIS A 435 -17.26 -5.52 -14.00
N ASP A 436 -16.33 -4.63 -13.64
CA ASP A 436 -15.74 -3.65 -14.55
C ASP A 436 -14.25 -3.93 -14.81
N ALA A 437 -13.73 -5.10 -14.43
CA ALA A 437 -12.30 -5.42 -14.55
C ALA A 437 -11.81 -5.37 -16.01
N VAL A 438 -12.71 -5.65 -16.97
CA VAL A 438 -12.46 -5.44 -18.40
C VAL A 438 -12.02 -4.01 -18.71
N SER A 439 -12.55 -3.03 -17.95
CA SER A 439 -12.28 -1.62 -18.17
C SER A 439 -10.97 -1.09 -17.60
N PHE A 440 -10.27 -1.98 -16.91
CA PHE A 440 -8.96 -1.75 -16.33
C PHE A 440 -7.95 -2.77 -16.85
N PHE A 441 -8.16 -3.26 -18.08
CA PHE A 441 -7.27 -4.27 -18.66
C PHE A 441 -5.83 -3.77 -18.67
N ASP A 442 -4.98 -4.42 -17.88
CA ASP A 442 -3.53 -4.28 -17.89
C ASP A 442 -2.93 -5.59 -18.40
N ALA A 443 -2.17 -5.53 -19.50
CA ALA A 443 -1.61 -6.74 -20.09
C ALA A 443 -0.45 -7.30 -19.25
N GLY A 444 0.27 -6.47 -18.51
CA GLY A 444 1.32 -6.91 -17.60
C GLY A 444 0.76 -7.73 -16.45
N LEU A 445 -0.26 -7.19 -15.76
CA LEU A 445 -0.97 -7.92 -14.72
C LEU A 445 -1.62 -9.20 -15.28
N SER A 446 -2.27 -9.10 -16.44
CA SER A 446 -2.86 -10.26 -17.12
C SER A 446 -1.83 -11.33 -17.47
N HIS A 447 -0.65 -10.93 -17.94
CA HIS A 447 0.43 -11.86 -18.29
C HIS A 447 0.98 -12.57 -17.05
N GLU A 448 1.20 -11.83 -15.96
CA GLU A 448 1.70 -12.37 -14.69
C GLU A 448 0.73 -13.39 -14.07
N GLU A 449 -0.59 -13.14 -14.18
CA GLU A 449 -1.65 -14.07 -13.78
C GLU A 449 -1.87 -15.23 -14.77
N GLY A 450 -1.08 -15.29 -15.84
CA GLY A 450 -1.18 -16.33 -16.86
C GLY A 450 -2.48 -16.29 -17.67
N LYS A 451 -3.14 -15.13 -17.77
CA LYS A 451 -4.30 -14.92 -18.64
C LYS A 451 -3.90 -14.99 -20.12
N GLU A 452 -4.82 -15.46 -20.96
CA GLU A 452 -4.54 -15.67 -22.39
C GLU A 452 -4.52 -14.32 -23.15
N LEU A 453 -3.32 -13.85 -23.49
CA LEU A 453 -3.12 -12.70 -24.37
C LEU A 453 -2.98 -13.16 -25.83
N THR A 454 -3.53 -12.39 -26.77
CA THR A 454 -3.34 -12.68 -28.20
C THR A 454 -1.95 -12.28 -28.68
N TYR A 455 -1.37 -11.24 -28.07
CA TYR A 455 0.02 -10.85 -28.25
C TYR A 455 0.61 -10.36 -26.93
N TRP A 456 1.87 -10.72 -26.69
CA TRP A 456 2.70 -10.17 -25.64
C TRP A 456 4.10 -9.93 -26.20
N GLY A 457 4.51 -8.68 -26.23
CA GLY A 457 5.85 -8.25 -26.58
C GLY A 457 6.58 -7.80 -25.34
N ASP A 458 7.61 -8.55 -24.95
CA ASP A 458 8.60 -8.13 -23.96
C ASP A 458 9.70 -7.36 -24.68
N LEU A 459 9.69 -6.03 -24.58
CA LEU A 459 10.63 -5.17 -25.31
C LEU A 459 12.04 -5.24 -24.72
N SER A 460 12.22 -5.75 -23.49
CA SER A 460 13.55 -6.03 -22.94
C SER A 460 14.33 -7.05 -23.78
N GLN A 461 13.60 -7.91 -24.52
CA GLN A 461 14.18 -8.95 -25.38
C GLN A 461 14.43 -8.49 -26.83
N PHE A 462 14.01 -7.28 -27.21
CA PHE A 462 14.10 -6.81 -28.59
C PHE A 462 15.55 -6.52 -29.01
N GLU A 463 16.06 -7.25 -30.00
CA GLU A 463 17.36 -7.01 -30.62
C GLU A 463 17.37 -5.82 -31.57
N GLN A 464 18.53 -5.18 -31.73
CA GLN A 464 18.70 -4.10 -32.69
C GLN A 464 18.38 -4.61 -34.10
N GLY A 465 17.44 -3.95 -34.78
CA GLY A 465 16.91 -4.37 -36.09
C GLY A 465 15.58 -5.12 -36.04
N SER A 466 15.08 -5.46 -34.85
CA SER A 466 13.70 -5.97 -34.66
C SER A 466 12.64 -4.86 -34.64
N TYR A 467 13.07 -3.60 -34.59
CA TYR A 467 12.22 -2.42 -34.56
C TYR A 467 12.85 -1.29 -35.39
N THR A 468 12.04 -0.29 -35.73
CA THR A 468 12.44 0.96 -36.38
C THR A 468 12.13 2.14 -35.47
N ILE A 469 12.96 3.18 -35.54
CA ILE A 469 12.74 4.44 -34.83
C ILE A 469 12.57 5.55 -35.86
N GLU A 470 11.60 6.41 -35.64
CA GLU A 470 11.37 7.63 -36.43
C GLU A 470 11.16 8.82 -35.49
N GLY A 471 11.59 10.00 -35.90
CA GLY A 471 11.32 11.25 -35.19
C GLY A 471 10.39 12.14 -35.98
N TYR A 472 9.47 12.82 -35.31
CA TYR A 472 8.50 13.74 -35.92
C TYR A 472 8.52 15.09 -35.20
N ALA A 473 8.46 16.17 -35.97
CA ALA A 473 8.37 17.53 -35.46
C ALA A 473 7.52 18.40 -36.40
N PRO A 474 6.92 19.50 -35.92
CA PRO A 474 6.16 20.41 -36.77
C PRO A 474 7.07 21.08 -37.81
N ASP A 475 6.64 21.05 -39.07
CA ASP A 475 7.29 21.74 -40.16
C ASP A 475 6.95 23.25 -40.20
N GLU A 476 7.43 23.97 -41.23
CA GLU A 476 7.15 25.42 -41.37
C GLU A 476 5.64 25.76 -41.49
N SER A 477 4.79 24.78 -41.81
CA SER A 477 3.33 24.93 -41.88
C SER A 477 2.63 24.57 -40.57
N GLY A 478 3.35 24.00 -39.61
CA GLY A 478 2.82 23.50 -38.35
C GLY A 478 2.26 22.07 -38.43
N GLU A 479 2.44 21.37 -39.56
CA GLU A 479 2.09 19.95 -39.68
C GLU A 479 3.26 19.09 -39.21
N TYR A 480 2.98 18.03 -38.44
CA TYR A 480 4.02 17.09 -37.99
C TYR A 480 4.56 16.30 -39.18
N ALA A 481 5.87 16.40 -39.39
CA ALA A 481 6.57 15.71 -40.46
C ALA A 481 7.78 14.94 -39.90
N ARG A 482 8.15 13.85 -40.58
CA ARG A 482 9.32 13.05 -40.21
C ARG A 482 10.59 13.89 -40.36
N VAL A 483 11.42 13.90 -39.31
CA VAL A 483 12.74 14.55 -39.33
C VAL A 483 13.74 13.70 -40.11
N ASP A 484 14.83 14.31 -40.58
CA ASP A 484 15.88 13.56 -41.26
C ASP A 484 16.65 12.64 -40.31
N ASP A 485 17.16 11.52 -40.86
CA ASP A 485 17.85 10.49 -40.08
C ASP A 485 19.12 11.01 -39.37
N ALA A 486 19.74 12.08 -39.88
CA ALA A 486 20.95 12.63 -39.25
C ALA A 486 20.62 13.39 -37.97
N LEU A 487 19.53 14.16 -37.95
CA LEU A 487 19.02 14.77 -36.73
C LEU A 487 18.56 13.69 -35.74
N LEU A 488 17.85 12.65 -36.23
CA LEU A 488 17.39 11.56 -35.37
C LEU A 488 18.56 10.86 -34.66
N ASP A 489 19.62 10.50 -35.40
CA ASP A 489 20.82 9.85 -34.88
C ASP A 489 21.59 10.71 -33.85
N GLU A 490 21.49 12.04 -33.97
CA GLU A 490 22.14 12.97 -33.04
C GLU A 490 21.29 13.23 -31.78
N ALA A 491 19.98 13.36 -31.96
CA ALA A 491 19.04 13.77 -30.91
C ALA A 491 18.53 12.60 -30.07
N VAL A 492 18.38 11.40 -30.64
CA VAL A 492 17.76 10.26 -29.98
C VAL A 492 18.78 9.16 -29.74
N ARG A 493 18.84 8.67 -28.50
CA ARG A 493 19.58 7.46 -28.15
C ARG A 493 18.61 6.40 -27.71
N VAL A 494 18.80 5.20 -28.22
CA VAL A 494 18.07 4.02 -27.72
C VAL A 494 19.06 3.06 -27.07
N SER A 495 18.73 2.67 -25.86
CA SER A 495 19.50 1.73 -25.04
C SER A 495 18.57 0.68 -24.43
N ARG A 496 19.16 -0.31 -23.75
CA ARG A 496 18.41 -1.28 -22.96
C ARG A 496 18.66 -0.99 -21.49
N ASP A 497 17.62 -1.11 -20.69
CA ASP A 497 17.72 -1.17 -19.23
C ASP A 497 16.96 -2.39 -18.70
N ASP A 498 16.87 -2.52 -17.36
CA ASP A 498 16.30 -3.70 -16.71
C ASP A 498 14.79 -3.88 -17.00
N GLY A 499 14.12 -2.86 -17.55
CA GLY A 499 12.68 -2.89 -17.86
C GLY A 499 12.35 -3.00 -19.34
N GLY A 500 13.17 -2.48 -20.27
CA GLY A 500 12.82 -2.50 -21.69
C GLY A 500 13.74 -1.73 -22.65
N LEU A 501 13.13 -1.13 -23.67
CA LEU A 501 13.80 -0.23 -24.59
C LEU A 501 13.75 1.20 -24.03
N ARG A 502 14.90 1.70 -23.62
CA ARG A 502 15.06 3.08 -23.13
C ARG A 502 15.32 4.03 -24.29
N ILE A 503 14.54 5.10 -24.35
CA ILE A 503 14.66 6.21 -25.29
C ILE A 503 15.12 7.43 -24.52
N ASP A 504 16.27 7.98 -24.89
CA ASP A 504 16.76 9.26 -24.38
C ASP A 504 16.77 10.29 -25.50
N VAL A 505 16.07 11.41 -25.30
CA VAL A 505 15.99 12.54 -26.24
C VAL A 505 16.84 13.70 -25.71
N ASN A 506 17.75 14.20 -26.54
CA ASN A 506 18.63 15.33 -26.23
C ASN A 506 18.02 16.65 -26.70
N GLY A 507 17.39 17.38 -25.78
CA GLY A 507 16.76 18.67 -26.06
C GLY A 507 17.74 19.73 -26.57
N SER A 508 19.03 19.67 -26.20
CA SER A 508 20.04 20.62 -26.72
C SER A 508 20.39 20.40 -28.18
N VAL A 509 20.24 19.19 -28.69
CA VAL A 509 20.40 18.93 -30.13
C VAL A 509 19.18 19.47 -30.87
N LEU A 510 17.97 19.21 -30.37
CA LEU A 510 16.74 19.70 -30.97
C LEU A 510 16.71 21.24 -31.04
N ASP A 511 17.13 21.92 -29.98
CA ASP A 511 17.16 23.40 -29.93
C ASP A 511 18.14 24.02 -30.93
N GLN A 512 19.28 23.38 -31.18
CA GLN A 512 20.21 23.80 -32.24
C GLN A 512 19.58 23.74 -33.64
N HIS A 513 18.56 22.89 -33.81
CA HIS A 513 17.78 22.73 -35.03
C HIS A 513 16.46 23.53 -34.99
N GLY A 514 16.21 24.31 -33.94
CA GLY A 514 15.01 25.13 -33.79
C GLY A 514 13.75 24.33 -33.48
N ILE A 515 13.89 23.11 -32.95
CA ILE A 515 12.79 22.24 -32.57
C ILE A 515 12.67 22.25 -31.04
N SER A 516 11.47 22.55 -30.54
CA SER A 516 11.18 22.45 -29.11
C SER A 516 11.09 20.97 -28.70
N PRO A 517 11.68 20.56 -27.57
CA PRO A 517 11.58 19.18 -27.09
C PRO A 517 10.13 18.68 -26.91
N ILE A 518 9.19 19.57 -26.52
CA ILE A 518 7.76 19.23 -26.38
C ILE A 518 7.05 18.95 -27.71
N ASP A 519 7.60 19.48 -28.81
CA ASP A 519 7.06 19.30 -30.15
C ASP A 519 7.75 18.16 -30.90
N PHE A 520 8.63 17.41 -30.23
CA PHE A 520 9.36 16.29 -30.81
C PHE A 520 8.78 14.97 -30.32
N GLU A 521 8.28 14.18 -31.26
CA GLU A 521 7.71 12.84 -31.02
C GLU A 521 8.67 11.77 -31.55
N THR A 522 8.97 10.78 -30.73
CA THR A 522 9.73 9.59 -31.12
C THR A 522 8.77 8.41 -31.29
N ARG A 523 8.78 7.77 -32.47
CA ARG A 523 7.96 6.58 -32.77
C ARG A 523 8.85 5.34 -32.84
N ILE A 524 8.47 4.30 -32.11
CA ILE A 524 9.10 2.97 -32.19
C ILE A 524 8.09 2.00 -32.76
N SER A 525 8.46 1.37 -33.87
CA SER A 525 7.57 0.47 -34.59
C SER A 525 8.19 -0.89 -34.86
N TRP A 526 7.38 -1.95 -34.83
CA TRP A 526 7.77 -3.30 -35.24
C TRP A 526 6.59 -4.02 -35.87
N GLN A 527 6.87 -5.15 -36.53
CA GLN A 527 5.85 -5.97 -37.17
C GLN A 527 5.73 -7.33 -36.49
N ILE A 528 4.50 -7.83 -36.42
CA ILE A 528 4.17 -9.15 -35.90
C ILE A 528 3.31 -9.90 -36.92
N ASP A 529 3.38 -11.23 -36.90
CA ASP A 529 2.43 -12.05 -37.66
C ASP A 529 1.00 -11.72 -37.20
N ASN A 530 0.09 -11.53 -38.14
CA ASN A 530 -1.29 -11.21 -37.79
C ASN A 530 -2.04 -12.46 -37.30
N SER A 531 -2.05 -12.68 -35.99
CA SER A 531 -2.82 -13.74 -35.33
C SER A 531 -4.34 -13.62 -35.54
N PHE A 532 -4.84 -12.47 -36.00
CA PHE A 532 -6.25 -12.23 -36.30
C PHE A 532 -6.60 -12.50 -37.76
N LYS A 533 -5.62 -12.81 -38.61
CA LYS A 533 -5.87 -13.07 -40.03
C LYS A 533 -6.86 -14.22 -40.22
N ASP A 534 -7.87 -14.01 -41.06
CA ASP A 534 -8.94 -14.97 -41.36
C ASP A 534 -9.73 -15.44 -40.11
N SER A 535 -9.55 -14.76 -38.98
CA SER A 535 -10.20 -15.09 -37.72
C SER A 535 -11.68 -14.71 -37.75
N PRO A 536 -12.57 -15.50 -37.10
CA PRO A 536 -13.98 -15.11 -36.94
C PRO A 536 -14.16 -13.89 -36.02
N LEU A 537 -13.08 -13.33 -35.48
CA LEU A 537 -13.07 -12.20 -34.55
C LEU A 537 -13.18 -10.83 -35.24
N ALA A 538 -13.37 -10.78 -36.57
CA ALA A 538 -13.65 -9.54 -37.28
C ALA A 538 -14.84 -8.78 -36.65
N GLY A 539 -14.58 -7.55 -36.20
CA GLY A 539 -15.57 -6.72 -35.49
C GLY A 539 -15.76 -7.04 -34.00
N SER A 540 -14.87 -7.85 -33.39
CA SER A 540 -14.78 -7.99 -31.93
C SER A 540 -13.98 -6.85 -31.33
N ASP A 541 -14.22 -6.57 -30.05
CA ASP A 541 -13.45 -5.59 -29.29
C ASP A 541 -12.18 -6.23 -28.71
N PHE A 542 -11.07 -5.49 -28.75
CA PHE A 542 -9.77 -5.85 -28.19
C PHE A 542 -9.24 -4.68 -27.39
N ALA A 543 -8.37 -4.96 -26.42
CA ALA A 543 -7.62 -3.96 -25.70
C ALA A 543 -6.13 -4.13 -25.96
N ALA A 544 -5.41 -3.02 -26.06
CA ALA A 544 -3.96 -3.02 -26.16
C ALA A 544 -3.36 -2.06 -25.14
N THR A 545 -2.25 -2.46 -24.54
CA THR A 545 -1.55 -1.68 -23.52
C THR A 545 -0.05 -1.71 -23.74
N ALA A 546 0.63 -0.66 -23.28
CA ALA A 546 2.08 -0.58 -23.24
C ALA A 546 2.52 -0.15 -21.84
N GLY A 547 3.58 -0.78 -21.31
CA GLY A 547 4.24 -0.34 -20.08
C GLY A 547 5.26 0.76 -20.38
N LEU A 548 5.17 1.89 -19.69
CA LEU A 548 6.15 2.97 -19.76
C LEU A 548 6.69 3.35 -18.38
N GLY A 549 8.01 3.45 -18.27
CA GLY A 549 8.72 3.85 -17.06
C GLY A 549 9.60 5.09 -17.26
N LEU A 550 9.73 5.91 -16.23
CA LEU A 550 10.76 6.96 -16.13
C LEU A 550 11.74 6.57 -15.02
N SER A 551 13.02 6.89 -15.20
CA SER A 551 14.00 6.67 -14.12
C SER A 551 13.90 7.75 -13.06
N THR A 552 14.23 7.43 -11.81
CA THR A 552 14.29 8.42 -10.71
C THR A 552 15.06 9.69 -11.08
N GLU A 553 16.15 9.58 -11.86
CA GLU A 553 16.95 10.73 -12.32
C GLU A 553 16.16 11.62 -13.30
N ASP A 554 15.47 11.04 -14.28
CA ASP A 554 14.63 11.79 -15.23
C ASP A 554 13.56 12.60 -14.48
N MET A 555 13.01 12.02 -13.43
CA MET A 555 11.90 12.58 -12.67
C MET A 555 12.34 13.68 -11.73
N GLN A 556 13.50 13.53 -11.09
CA GLN A 556 14.16 14.60 -10.34
C GLN A 556 14.52 15.80 -11.23
N ASN A 557 14.80 15.54 -12.52
CA ASN A 557 15.02 16.59 -13.52
C ASN A 557 13.71 17.19 -14.07
N GLY A 558 12.56 16.74 -13.56
CA GLY A 558 11.24 17.23 -13.94
C GLY A 558 10.80 16.83 -15.35
N VAL A 559 11.21 15.65 -15.81
CA VAL A 559 10.76 15.08 -17.08
C VAL A 559 9.42 14.38 -16.88
N ALA A 560 8.48 14.62 -17.80
CA ALA A 560 7.26 13.85 -17.99
C ALA A 560 7.14 13.43 -19.46
N ALA A 561 6.34 12.40 -19.75
CA ALA A 561 6.23 11.83 -21.10
C ALA A 561 4.80 11.40 -21.47
N SER A 562 4.27 11.91 -22.58
CA SER A 562 3.01 11.46 -23.16
C SER A 562 3.26 10.38 -24.20
N TRP A 563 2.31 9.47 -24.41
CA TRP A 563 2.47 8.42 -25.41
C TRP A 563 1.16 8.04 -26.12
N ALA A 564 1.31 7.34 -27.24
CA ALA A 564 0.23 6.70 -27.96
C ALA A 564 0.67 5.33 -28.48
N LEU A 565 -0.25 4.35 -28.46
CA LEU A 565 -0.04 3.03 -29.04
C LEU A 565 -0.92 2.88 -30.27
N GLU A 566 -0.32 2.69 -31.44
CA GLU A 566 -1.03 2.46 -32.70
C GLU A 566 -0.85 1.00 -33.13
N VAL A 567 -1.94 0.36 -33.57
CA VAL A 567 -1.90 -0.94 -34.23
C VAL A 567 -2.48 -0.77 -35.64
N SER A 568 -1.83 -1.29 -36.66
CA SER A 568 -2.32 -1.16 -38.05
C SER A 568 -1.96 -2.37 -38.89
N GLY A 569 -2.74 -2.65 -39.94
CA GLY A 569 -2.39 -3.67 -40.91
C GLY A 569 -1.44 -3.18 -42.01
N ASP A 570 -0.99 -4.10 -42.86
CA ASP A 570 -0.11 -3.81 -44.00
C ASP A 570 -0.78 -2.94 -45.09
N SER A 571 -2.11 -2.84 -45.06
CA SER A 571 -2.92 -1.99 -45.94
C SER A 571 -2.92 -0.50 -45.55
N GLY A 572 -2.44 -0.16 -44.35
CA GLY A 572 -2.36 1.20 -43.84
C GLY A 572 -3.66 1.77 -43.28
N GLU A 573 -4.69 0.94 -43.06
CA GLU A 573 -5.84 1.37 -42.24
C GLU A 573 -5.42 1.42 -40.76
N ASN A 574 -5.37 2.62 -40.20
CA ASN A 574 -4.98 2.85 -38.81
C ASN A 574 -6.07 2.38 -37.86
N LEU A 575 -5.73 1.45 -36.96
CA LEU A 575 -6.49 1.18 -35.74
C LEU A 575 -5.84 2.02 -34.64
N SER A 576 -6.07 3.32 -34.71
CA SER A 576 -5.66 4.19 -33.62
C SER A 576 -6.66 4.02 -32.48
N PRO A 577 -6.22 3.86 -31.22
CA PRO A 577 -7.06 4.17 -30.08
C PRO A 577 -7.67 5.56 -30.21
N ALA A 578 -8.93 5.70 -29.78
CA ALA A 578 -9.67 6.95 -29.83
C ALA A 578 -9.16 8.02 -28.83
N SER A 579 -8.21 7.67 -27.95
CA SER A 579 -7.61 8.56 -26.98
C SER A 579 -6.11 8.27 -26.86
N GLY A 580 -5.28 9.21 -27.29
CA GLY A 580 -3.88 9.27 -26.85
C GLY A 580 -3.88 9.41 -25.33
N GLY A 581 -3.26 8.46 -24.64
CA GLY A 581 -3.10 8.50 -23.20
C GLY A 581 -2.18 9.66 -22.83
N TRP A 582 -2.72 10.67 -22.15
CA TRP A 582 -1.88 11.59 -21.42
C TRP A 582 -1.39 10.87 -20.17
N VAL A 583 -0.18 10.33 -20.21
CA VAL A 583 0.44 9.81 -19.00
C VAL A 583 1.34 10.90 -18.45
N ALA A 584 0.87 11.61 -17.43
CA ALA A 584 1.80 12.22 -16.51
C ALA A 584 2.38 11.06 -15.70
N LEU A 585 3.60 10.63 -16.04
CA LEU A 585 4.26 9.56 -15.32
C LEU A 585 4.66 10.11 -13.95
N ASP A 586 3.82 9.83 -12.95
CA ASP A 586 4.02 10.21 -11.55
C ASP A 586 4.71 9.07 -10.78
N ASN A 587 6.02 9.02 -10.94
CA ASN A 587 7.07 8.14 -10.38
C ASN A 587 6.86 6.61 -10.36
N VAL A 588 7.80 5.94 -11.04
CA VAL A 588 8.24 4.52 -11.08
C VAL A 588 7.15 3.42 -11.10
N TYR A 589 7.10 2.64 -12.19
CA TYR A 589 6.08 1.62 -12.52
C TYR A 589 4.65 2.15 -12.69
N SER A 590 4.42 2.95 -13.73
CA SER A 590 3.06 3.12 -14.26
C SER A 590 2.86 2.11 -15.40
N THR A 591 2.23 0.98 -15.09
CA THR A 591 1.60 0.14 -16.11
C THR A 591 0.11 0.43 -16.11
N SER A 592 -0.45 0.65 -17.30
CA SER A 592 -1.84 0.99 -17.62
C SER A 592 -2.25 2.47 -17.49
N THR A 593 -2.46 3.10 -18.64
CA THR A 593 -3.64 3.95 -18.80
C THR A 593 -4.60 3.28 -19.77
N ASN A 594 -5.81 3.03 -19.26
CA ASN A 594 -7.12 2.96 -19.89
C ASN A 594 -7.26 2.19 -21.21
N ASP A 595 -8.11 1.17 -21.18
CA ASP A 595 -8.96 0.67 -22.26
C ASP A 595 -8.81 1.36 -23.61
N LEU A 596 -8.07 0.71 -24.49
CA LEU A 596 -8.07 1.06 -25.88
C LEU A 596 -8.88 0.01 -26.64
N ALA A 597 -10.20 0.18 -26.62
CA ALA A 597 -11.08 -0.59 -27.48
C ALA A 597 -10.63 -0.40 -28.95
N LEU A 598 -9.94 -1.39 -29.50
CA LEU A 598 -9.57 -1.44 -30.90
C LEU A 598 -10.82 -1.81 -31.69
N ALA A 599 -11.53 -0.81 -32.19
CA ALA A 599 -12.70 -1.03 -33.03
C ALA A 599 -12.25 -1.57 -34.40
N GLY A 600 -12.50 -2.85 -34.65
CA GLY A 600 -12.35 -3.47 -35.97
C GLY A 600 -10.92 -3.85 -36.33
N ILE A 601 -10.32 -4.77 -35.59
CA ILE A 601 -8.98 -5.28 -35.89
C ILE A 601 -8.85 -5.80 -37.33
N ASP A 602 -7.70 -5.52 -37.96
CA ASP A 602 -7.44 -5.96 -39.33
C ASP A 602 -7.32 -7.49 -39.35
N THR A 603 -8.28 -8.15 -39.98
CA THR A 603 -8.30 -9.61 -40.16
C THR A 603 -7.89 -10.04 -41.58
N GLU A 604 -7.51 -9.10 -42.44
CA GLU A 604 -7.16 -9.34 -43.84
C GLU A 604 -5.64 -9.34 -44.07
N SER A 605 -4.91 -8.41 -43.42
CA SER A 605 -3.46 -8.24 -43.55
C SER A 605 -2.68 -9.47 -43.07
N ASP A 606 -1.52 -9.73 -43.69
CA ASP A 606 -0.60 -10.81 -43.27
C ASP A 606 0.14 -10.46 -41.98
N MET A 607 0.45 -9.17 -41.81
CA MET A 607 1.21 -8.64 -40.68
C MET A 607 0.42 -7.52 -39.99
N LEU A 608 0.63 -7.36 -38.70
CA LEU A 608 0.29 -6.14 -37.99
C LEU A 608 1.56 -5.33 -37.71
N SER A 609 1.46 -4.02 -37.88
CA SER A 609 2.43 -3.04 -37.40
C SER A 609 1.97 -2.53 -36.04
N ILE A 610 2.86 -2.56 -35.06
CA ILE A 610 2.67 -1.93 -33.76
C ILE A 610 3.60 -0.73 -33.69
N CYS A 611 3.11 0.40 -33.19
CA CYS A 611 3.88 1.63 -33.03
C CYS A 611 3.59 2.23 -31.65
N VAL A 612 4.63 2.53 -30.88
CA VAL A 612 4.55 3.34 -29.66
C VAL A 612 5.18 4.70 -29.96
N ALA A 613 4.37 5.76 -29.92
CA ALA A 613 4.80 7.14 -30.04
C ALA A 613 5.00 7.73 -28.64
N VAL A 614 6.10 8.44 -28.40
CA VAL A 614 6.41 9.09 -27.12
C VAL A 614 6.89 10.52 -27.35
N SER A 615 6.39 11.45 -26.55
CA SER A 615 6.82 12.86 -26.52
C SER A 615 7.10 13.30 -25.09
N PHE A 616 8.10 14.15 -24.89
CA PHE A 616 8.54 14.56 -23.56
C PHE A 616 8.20 16.02 -23.28
N PHE A 617 7.84 16.32 -22.03
CA PHE A 617 7.57 17.68 -21.59
C PHE A 617 8.13 17.92 -20.18
N ALA A 618 8.38 19.18 -19.86
CA ALA A 618 8.74 19.55 -18.50
C ALA A 618 7.50 19.46 -17.60
N ASN A 619 7.65 18.81 -16.44
CA ASN A 619 6.61 18.81 -15.43
C ASN A 619 6.48 20.19 -14.78
N SER A 620 5.32 20.43 -14.16
CA SER A 620 5.00 21.71 -13.51
C SER A 620 6.01 22.05 -12.38
N TRP A 621 6.60 21.05 -11.74
CA TRP A 621 7.62 21.19 -10.68
C TRP A 621 8.96 21.79 -11.13
N ALA A 622 9.56 21.34 -12.25
CA ALA A 622 10.82 21.89 -12.77
C ALA A 622 10.74 23.40 -13.08
N THR A 623 9.54 23.88 -13.41
CA THR A 623 9.28 25.29 -13.71
C THR A 623 9.40 26.19 -12.47
N LEU A 624 9.14 25.64 -11.27
CA LEU A 624 9.26 26.34 -9.99
C LEU A 624 10.64 26.18 -9.35
N ALA A 625 11.28 25.02 -9.47
CA ALA A 625 12.64 24.79 -8.96
C ALA A 625 13.70 25.71 -9.64
N THR A 626 13.45 26.12 -10.88
CA THR A 626 14.28 27.08 -11.63
C THR A 626 13.96 28.55 -11.35
N GLY A 627 12.92 28.84 -10.55
CA GLY A 627 12.57 30.20 -10.11
C GLY A 627 11.85 31.05 -11.15
N ASN A 628 11.14 30.46 -12.12
CA ASN A 628 10.43 31.24 -13.14
C ASN A 628 9.05 31.70 -12.64
N GLU A 629 9.00 32.92 -12.11
CA GLU A 629 7.90 33.53 -11.33
C GLU A 629 6.58 33.77 -12.09
N ASN A 630 6.44 33.33 -13.34
CA ASN A 630 5.38 33.78 -14.25
C ASN A 630 4.41 32.71 -14.76
N GLY A 631 4.36 31.51 -14.16
CA GLY A 631 3.28 30.54 -14.42
C GLY A 631 3.05 30.18 -15.89
N ALA A 632 4.05 30.39 -16.74
CA ALA A 632 4.06 30.02 -18.13
C ALA A 632 5.13 28.95 -18.27
N VAL A 633 4.73 27.79 -18.80
CA VAL A 633 5.64 26.80 -19.39
C VAL A 633 6.42 27.56 -20.46
N SER A 634 7.59 28.10 -20.11
CA SER A 634 8.54 28.52 -21.12
C SER A 634 9.10 27.23 -21.68
N GLY A 635 8.61 26.81 -22.85
CA GLY A 635 9.20 25.74 -23.67
C GLY A 635 10.61 26.11 -24.11
N GLY A 636 11.53 26.20 -23.16
CA GLY A 636 12.81 26.88 -23.32
C GLY A 636 13.89 26.47 -22.33
N ASP A 637 13.71 25.42 -21.53
CA ASP A 637 14.87 24.78 -20.92
C ASP A 637 15.44 23.77 -21.91
N THR A 638 16.21 24.30 -22.85
CA THR A 638 16.70 23.62 -24.05
C THR A 638 17.86 22.66 -23.74
N SER A 639 18.00 22.24 -22.48
CA SER A 639 19.09 21.41 -21.96
C SER A 639 18.67 20.03 -21.48
N MET A 640 17.37 19.73 -21.48
CA MET A 640 16.83 18.46 -20.99
C MET A 640 17.32 17.26 -21.81
N MET A 641 18.03 16.33 -21.16
CA MET A 641 18.04 14.92 -21.58
C MET A 641 16.81 14.29 -20.95
N ALA A 642 15.86 13.85 -21.77
CA ALA A 642 14.62 13.24 -21.30
C ALA A 642 14.60 11.76 -21.68
N GLY A 643 14.54 10.88 -20.68
CA GLY A 643 14.55 9.44 -20.88
C GLY A 643 13.23 8.76 -20.48
N CYS A 644 12.74 7.79 -21.26
CA CYS A 644 11.71 6.83 -20.82
C CYS A 644 12.03 5.42 -21.30
N SER A 645 11.52 4.42 -20.60
CA SER A 645 11.67 3.01 -20.95
C SER A 645 10.31 2.44 -21.35
N ILE A 646 10.25 1.80 -22.51
CA ILE A 646 9.07 1.04 -22.94
C ILE A 646 9.34 -0.43 -22.64
N GLU A 647 8.55 -0.99 -21.74
CA GLU A 647 8.83 -2.29 -21.12
C GLU A 647 8.19 -3.44 -21.88
N ASN A 648 6.86 -3.37 -22.03
CA ASN A 648 6.07 -4.41 -22.66
C ASN A 648 4.92 -3.81 -23.48
N VAL A 649 4.41 -4.59 -24.42
CA VAL A 649 3.16 -4.29 -25.13
C VAL A 649 2.32 -5.55 -25.24
N GLY A 650 1.08 -5.50 -24.77
CA GLY A 650 0.14 -6.61 -24.87
C GLY A 650 -1.11 -6.27 -25.67
N ILE A 651 -1.66 -7.27 -26.34
CA ILE A 651 -2.98 -7.21 -26.99
C ILE A 651 -3.82 -8.37 -26.48
N GLY A 652 -4.91 -8.04 -25.81
CA GLY A 652 -5.87 -8.99 -25.24
C GLY A 652 -7.22 -8.88 -25.92
N ARG A 653 -7.97 -9.98 -25.97
CA ARG A 653 -9.36 -9.96 -26.43
C ARG A 653 -10.23 -9.41 -25.31
N ILE A 654 -11.16 -8.52 -25.67
CA ILE A 654 -12.26 -8.19 -24.78
C ILE A 654 -13.33 -9.29 -24.95
N THR A 655 -13.30 -10.31 -24.09
CA THR A 655 -14.41 -11.25 -23.92
C THR A 655 -15.50 -10.61 -23.05
N GLY A 656 -16.73 -11.07 -23.19
CA GLY A 656 -17.82 -10.70 -22.28
C GLY A 656 -17.84 -11.51 -20.98
N ASP A 657 -16.74 -12.19 -20.65
CA ASP A 657 -16.58 -12.92 -19.38
C ASP A 657 -15.60 -12.17 -18.50
N GLU A 658 -16.14 -11.46 -17.51
CA GLU A 658 -15.38 -10.62 -16.58
C GLU A 658 -14.33 -11.40 -15.76
N SER A 659 -14.48 -12.73 -15.64
CA SER A 659 -13.51 -13.58 -14.92
C SER A 659 -12.18 -13.79 -15.67
N ASP A 660 -12.12 -13.40 -16.94
CA ASP A 660 -10.90 -13.44 -17.76
C ASP A 660 -9.93 -12.30 -17.40
N TYR A 661 -10.39 -11.27 -16.70
CA TYR A 661 -9.58 -10.09 -16.37
C TYR A 661 -9.06 -10.13 -14.94
N VAL A 662 -7.97 -9.39 -14.74
CA VAL A 662 -7.34 -9.21 -13.44
C VAL A 662 -7.97 -7.98 -12.80
N PRO A 663 -8.67 -8.10 -11.65
CA PRO A 663 -9.45 -7.01 -11.07
C PRO A 663 -8.59 -6.06 -10.23
N TYR A 664 -7.43 -5.65 -10.76
CA TYR A 664 -6.51 -4.70 -10.11
C TYR A 664 -6.04 -3.65 -11.12
N ALA A 665 -5.89 -2.40 -10.66
CA ALA A 665 -5.50 -1.29 -11.52
C ALA A 665 -4.67 -0.24 -10.77
N TYR A 666 -3.86 0.49 -11.53
CA TYR A 666 -3.16 1.68 -11.03
C TYR A 666 -4.06 2.90 -11.14
N MET A 667 -4.14 3.69 -10.06
CA MET A 667 -4.79 5.00 -10.06
C MET A 667 -3.90 6.05 -9.40
N SER A 668 -4.02 7.29 -9.87
CA SER A 668 -3.34 8.46 -9.30
C SER A 668 -4.34 9.50 -8.85
N GLY A 669 -4.14 10.06 -7.66
CA GLY A 669 -4.96 11.14 -7.13
C GLY A 669 -4.81 11.29 -5.62
N THR A 670 -5.17 12.46 -5.10
CA THR A 670 -5.36 12.66 -3.64
C THR A 670 -6.43 11.71 -3.07
N SER A 671 -7.32 11.23 -3.93
CA SER A 671 -8.26 10.14 -3.68
C SER A 671 -7.61 8.79 -3.35
N MET A 672 -6.36 8.54 -3.76
CA MET A 672 -5.59 7.34 -3.42
C MET A 672 -4.69 7.54 -2.20
N ALA A 673 -4.27 8.78 -1.95
CA ALA A 673 -3.57 9.14 -0.71
C ALA A 673 -4.48 9.08 0.54
N THR A 674 -5.74 9.51 0.39
CA THR A 674 -6.73 9.54 1.49
C THR A 674 -6.98 8.16 2.13
N PRO A 675 -7.16 7.06 1.38
CA PRO A 675 -7.32 5.72 1.93
C PRO A 675 -6.05 5.18 2.60
N VAL A 676 -4.85 5.57 2.12
CA VAL A 676 -3.59 5.23 2.83
C VAL A 676 -3.61 5.86 4.23
N ALA A 677 -3.99 7.12 4.35
CA ALA A 677 -4.07 7.83 5.63
C ALA A 677 -5.18 7.27 6.56
N SER A 678 -6.38 7.01 6.01
CA SER A 678 -7.49 6.48 6.81
C SER A 678 -7.26 5.02 7.25
N GLY A 679 -6.61 4.21 6.41
CA GLY A 679 -6.10 2.88 6.78
C GLY A 679 -5.03 2.97 7.86
N SER A 680 -4.04 3.85 7.71
CA SER A 680 -2.98 4.06 8.73
C SER A 680 -3.59 4.46 10.08
N TYR A 681 -4.60 5.32 10.08
CA TYR A 681 -5.33 5.69 11.29
C TYR A 681 -6.10 4.51 11.89
N ALA A 682 -6.76 3.68 11.09
CA ALA A 682 -7.45 2.48 11.57
C ALA A 682 -6.48 1.46 12.19
N LEU A 683 -5.30 1.28 11.56
CA LEU A 683 -4.21 0.48 12.13
C LEU A 683 -3.75 1.07 13.46
N MET A 684 -3.50 2.39 13.52
CA MET A 684 -3.13 3.07 14.77
C MET A 684 -4.17 2.91 15.88
N VAL A 685 -5.48 2.87 15.57
CA VAL A 685 -6.51 2.58 16.57
C VAL A 685 -6.33 1.18 17.16
N SER A 686 -6.01 0.17 16.34
CA SER A 686 -5.68 -1.18 16.81
C SER A 686 -4.43 -1.22 17.70
N LEU A 687 -3.43 -0.38 17.39
CA LEU A 687 -2.21 -0.26 18.19
C LEU A 687 -2.42 0.52 19.50
N LEU A 688 -3.34 1.49 19.51
CA LEU A 688 -3.55 2.45 20.58
C LEU A 688 -5.04 2.55 21.00
N PRO A 689 -5.70 1.45 21.42
CA PRO A 689 -7.17 1.38 21.58
C PRO A 689 -7.73 2.26 22.70
N ASN A 690 -6.88 2.79 23.59
CA ASN A 690 -7.28 3.67 24.69
C ASN A 690 -7.24 5.16 24.33
N LYS A 691 -6.84 5.51 23.10
CA LYS A 691 -6.72 6.90 22.64
C LYS A 691 -8.01 7.39 22.01
N ASN A 692 -8.36 8.64 22.30
CA ASN A 692 -9.48 9.29 21.63
C ASN A 692 -9.05 9.83 20.25
N PRO A 693 -10.00 10.20 19.36
CA PRO A 693 -9.66 10.59 18.00
C PRO A 693 -8.72 11.79 17.88
N LEU A 694 -8.78 12.76 18.79
CA LEU A 694 -7.90 13.94 18.74
C LEU A 694 -6.47 13.61 19.20
N GLU A 695 -6.32 12.66 20.14
CA GLU A 695 -5.00 12.15 20.51
C GLU A 695 -4.36 11.34 19.37
N LEU A 696 -5.17 10.58 18.63
CA LEU A 696 -4.71 9.81 17.46
C LEU A 696 -4.38 10.73 16.28
N ARG A 697 -5.19 11.77 16.04
CA ARG A 697 -4.89 12.83 15.06
C ARG A 697 -3.51 13.43 15.29
N GLY A 698 -3.20 13.85 16.52
CA GLY A 698 -1.90 14.43 16.85
C GLY A 698 -0.73 13.44 16.91
N ARG A 699 -0.96 12.16 16.61
CA ARG A 699 0.11 11.17 16.39
C ARG A 699 0.28 10.84 14.91
N LEU A 700 -0.79 10.96 14.14
CA LEU A 700 -0.78 10.77 12.69
C LEU A 700 -0.11 11.95 11.99
N LEU A 701 -0.38 13.16 12.48
CA LEU A 701 0.30 14.42 12.13
C LEU A 701 1.49 14.64 13.06
#